data_AF-A0A449I7F5-F1
#
_entry.id   AF-A0A449I7F5-F1
#
_cell.length_a   1.000
_cell.length_b   1.000
_cell.length_c   1.000
_cell.angle_alpha   90.00
_cell.angle_beta   90.00
_cell.angle_gamma   90.00
#
_symmetry.space_group_name_H-M   'P 1'
#
loop_
_entity.id
_entity.type
_entity.pdbx_description
1 polymer ?
#
loop_
_entity_poly.entity_id
_entity_poly.type
_entity_poly.pdbx_seq_one_letter_code
_entity_poly.pdbx_strand_id
1 'polypeptide(L)'
;MKLIKWLNLLALGCALFIGMASCDDNDNNSGELKLSTPTVTDIAVPAATVTSEVTVCQEDIDFGRIRVMTYGFCYGKAINPTIYDATVKTTPDNGKMTASLTSLESDTDYHVRAFATLYPNGVIYSDDVSFTTNAQGTISELNDYVPPTYADNYTDIADWNQRNKWNLANVHDPSVVLADDGYYYMYQTDASYGNAHAAGGHFHGRRSKDLVNWEYLGGTMKSLPAWITPKLNEIRKAMGLEEASPSEANFGYWAPCVRKVKDGLYRMYYSIVVPGHINGPESWGERAFIGLMENNNPANNDGWEDKGYVITNASDKGLDYMIKPDDWANCYFKWNAIDPSYIIDKDGKHYLIYGSWHSGIVSIEIDADTGKPATTLPNPWGTANDIAPYGKLLATRQMGNRWQDSEGAEVIYNAQTGYYYLFVAYDALDVPYNTRVCRSKDINGPYIGIDGTDLTANGGNMLPVVTHPYKFNNSDGWVGFAHCTIFDDGKGNWFYASQGRLPKDVPNINASNAIMMGHVRSIRWTKDGWPVVMPERYGAVPKVPITENELAGKWEHIDLSYSYGKQKTADNMTLSSDHKVTEGSWKGATWTYDATNEILSFSNGVEVCLQREVDWEANPRTHTIVYAGYSKDKTYWGKKTR
;
A
#
# COMPACT_ATOMS: atom_id res chain seq x y z
N MET A 1 58.91 32.70 0.34
CA MET A 1 57.82 33.63 -0.07
C MET A 1 56.51 33.03 0.44
N LYS A 2 55.71 33.72 1.27
CA LYS A 2 54.72 34.78 0.91
C LYS A 2 53.70 34.28 -0.13
N LEU A 3 52.38 34.30 0.07
CA LEU A 3 51.52 34.81 1.18
C LEU A 3 50.11 34.15 1.05
N ILE A 4 49.38 33.78 2.13
CA ILE A 4 48.06 34.35 2.57
C ILE A 4 46.90 34.22 1.53
N LYS A 5 45.69 33.68 1.79
CA LYS A 5 44.86 33.37 2.99
C LYS A 5 43.63 32.50 2.51
N TRP A 6 42.65 31.94 3.28
CA TRP A 6 42.33 31.91 4.73
C TRP A 6 41.48 30.66 5.18
N LEU A 7 40.71 30.84 6.27
CA LEU A 7 39.75 30.03 7.07
C LEU A 7 38.46 29.53 6.32
N ASN A 8 37.63 28.57 6.80
CA ASN A 8 37.43 27.98 8.15
C ASN A 8 36.65 26.63 8.11
N LEU A 9 36.84 25.76 9.13
CA LEU A 9 35.93 24.78 9.82
C LEU A 9 34.88 23.95 9.00
N LEU A 10 34.39 22.79 9.44
CA LEU A 10 34.36 22.14 10.76
C LEU A 10 34.33 20.60 10.58
N ALA A 11 34.94 19.84 11.49
CA ALA A 11 34.84 18.37 11.52
C ALA A 11 34.14 17.93 12.82
N LEU A 12 33.23 16.96 12.74
CA LEU A 12 32.86 16.12 13.88
C LEU A 12 32.18 14.83 13.41
N GLY A 13 32.48 13.70 14.07
CA GLY A 13 31.88 12.39 13.79
C GLY A 13 32.77 11.27 14.37
N CYS A 14 32.21 10.49 15.29
CA CYS A 14 32.82 9.49 16.20
C CYS A 14 33.19 10.03 17.60
N ALA A 15 32.83 9.38 18.72
CA ALA A 15 32.01 8.16 18.91
C ALA A 15 31.59 7.99 20.39
N LEU A 16 30.89 6.87 20.66
CA LEU A 16 30.80 6.10 21.91
C LEU A 16 29.78 6.48 23.00
N PHE A 17 28.82 5.56 23.16
CA PHE A 17 28.17 5.23 24.44
C PHE A 17 29.18 4.76 25.48
N ILE A 18 29.06 5.26 26.72
CA ILE A 18 29.39 4.53 27.95
C ILE A 18 28.30 4.84 28.97
N GLY A 19 27.67 3.81 29.54
CA GLY A 19 26.85 3.93 30.73
C GLY A 19 27.56 3.33 31.94
N MET A 20 27.61 4.07 33.04
CA MET A 20 27.64 3.55 34.42
C MET A 20 26.94 4.55 35.34
N ALA A 21 26.33 4.04 36.41
CA ALA A 21 25.43 4.79 37.26
C ALA A 21 26.14 5.61 38.34
N SER A 22 25.50 6.71 38.76
CA SER A 22 25.52 7.19 40.14
C SER A 22 24.12 7.69 40.48
N CYS A 23 23.56 7.27 41.61
CA CYS A 23 22.52 8.06 42.25
C CYS A 23 23.16 9.37 42.73
N ASP A 24 22.49 10.49 42.48
CA ASP A 24 22.62 11.67 43.32
C ASP A 24 21.19 12.23 43.49
N ASP A 25 20.62 12.01 44.67
CA ASP A 25 19.30 12.53 45.03
C ASP A 25 19.41 14.05 45.25
N ASN A 26 19.32 14.86 44.19
CA ASN A 26 18.94 16.28 44.22
C ASN A 26 18.93 16.91 42.80
N ASP A 27 17.97 16.53 41.95
CA ASP A 27 17.59 17.36 40.81
C ASP A 27 16.20 18.00 41.05
N ASN A 28 16.19 19.33 41.13
CA ASN A 28 14.96 20.13 41.15
C ASN A 28 14.30 20.02 39.77
N ASN A 29 13.43 19.03 39.60
CA ASN A 29 12.72 18.79 38.35
C ASN A 29 11.57 19.80 38.16
N SER A 30 11.90 21.08 37.92
CA SER A 30 10.96 22.04 37.34
C SER A 30 10.71 21.60 35.89
N GLY A 31 9.54 21.01 35.65
CA GLY A 31 9.23 20.35 34.39
C GLY A 31 8.75 21.37 33.36
N GLU A 32 9.72 21.90 32.62
CA GLU A 32 9.50 22.78 31.48
C GLU A 32 8.43 22.24 30.53
N LEU A 33 7.52 23.11 30.08
CA LEU A 33 6.47 22.73 29.14
C LEU A 33 7.09 22.38 27.78
N LYS A 34 6.80 21.18 27.29
CA LYS A 34 7.28 20.69 25.99
C LYS A 34 6.12 20.46 25.03
N LEU A 35 6.36 20.82 23.77
CA LEU A 35 5.45 20.60 22.64
C LEU A 35 6.14 19.63 21.68
N SER A 36 5.45 18.57 21.24
CA SER A 36 6.00 17.69 20.20
C SER A 36 6.09 18.43 18.86
N THR A 37 6.95 17.96 17.96
CA THR A 37 6.87 18.31 16.53
C THR A 37 5.43 18.08 16.05
N PRO A 38 4.84 18.99 15.26
CA PRO A 38 3.46 18.82 14.78
C PRO A 38 3.37 17.68 13.76
N THR A 39 2.24 16.97 13.77
CA THR A 39 1.84 16.08 12.66
C THR A 39 0.74 16.76 11.85
N VAL A 40 0.95 16.87 10.54
CA VAL A 40 -0.01 17.46 9.59
C VAL A 40 -0.77 16.34 8.86
N THR A 41 -2.10 16.44 8.81
CA THR A 41 -3.00 15.50 8.14
C THR A 41 -4.03 16.27 7.30
N ASP A 42 -4.83 15.56 6.50
CA ASP A 42 -5.98 16.12 5.78
C ASP A 42 -5.64 17.34 4.90
N ILE A 43 -4.49 17.28 4.21
CA ILE A 43 -3.95 18.41 3.42
C ILE A 43 -4.76 18.60 2.12
N ALA A 44 -5.85 19.36 2.24
CA ALA A 44 -6.81 19.64 1.19
C ALA A 44 -7.17 21.14 1.18
N VAL A 45 -6.75 21.85 0.12
CA VAL A 45 -6.96 23.29 -0.05
C VAL A 45 -8.45 23.65 0.15
N PRO A 46 -8.80 24.61 1.02
CA PRO A 46 -7.94 25.63 1.63
C PRO A 46 -7.46 25.32 3.07
N ALA A 47 -7.44 24.05 3.50
CA ALA A 47 -7.21 23.65 4.88
C ALA A 47 -6.19 22.50 5.05
N ALA A 48 -5.76 22.28 6.29
CA ALA A 48 -5.05 21.09 6.74
C ALA A 48 -5.27 20.91 8.25
N THR A 49 -5.34 19.67 8.74
CA THR A 49 -5.41 19.39 10.18
C THR A 49 -4.01 19.32 10.76
N VAL A 50 -3.81 19.87 11.95
CA VAL A 50 -2.53 19.80 12.68
C VAL A 50 -2.75 19.32 14.11
N THR A 51 -1.85 18.45 14.57
CA THR A 51 -1.86 17.92 15.94
C THR A 51 -0.47 17.99 16.58
N SER A 52 -0.41 18.16 17.90
CA SER A 52 0.82 18.15 18.69
C SER A 52 0.51 17.67 20.11
N GLU A 53 1.44 16.96 20.74
CA GLU A 53 1.36 16.57 22.14
C GLU A 53 1.96 17.65 23.04
N VAL A 54 1.42 17.76 24.25
CA VAL A 54 1.73 18.77 25.24
C VAL A 54 2.06 18.08 26.56
N THR A 55 3.33 18.16 26.96
CA THR A 55 3.81 17.67 28.25
C THR A 55 4.11 18.84 29.16
N VAL A 56 3.52 18.86 30.36
CA VAL A 56 3.72 19.91 31.36
C VAL A 56 3.68 19.31 32.76
N CYS A 57 4.52 19.81 33.66
CA CYS A 57 4.47 19.43 35.07
C CYS A 57 3.22 20.05 35.73
N GLN A 58 2.31 19.20 36.22
CA GLN A 58 1.08 19.67 36.85
C GLN A 58 1.36 20.50 38.11
N GLU A 59 2.39 20.16 38.90
CA GLU A 59 2.79 20.97 40.05
C GLU A 59 3.22 22.39 39.66
N ASP A 60 3.87 22.57 38.50
CA ASP A 60 4.30 23.89 38.04
C ASP A 60 3.11 24.76 37.59
N ILE A 61 1.99 24.16 37.19
CA ILE A 61 0.70 24.83 36.98
C ILE A 61 0.03 25.13 38.32
N ASP A 62 -0.10 24.13 39.20
CA ASP A 62 -0.86 24.21 40.46
C ASP A 62 -0.24 25.20 41.45
N PHE A 63 1.10 25.27 41.52
CA PHE A 63 1.83 26.27 42.30
C PHE A 63 2.02 27.61 41.57
N GLY A 64 1.44 27.78 40.37
CA GLY A 64 1.48 29.03 39.60
C GLY A 64 2.87 29.45 39.11
N ARG A 65 3.82 28.52 39.03
CA ARG A 65 5.20 28.76 38.55
C ARG A 65 5.23 28.99 37.04
N ILE A 66 4.34 28.32 36.30
CA ILE A 66 4.10 28.53 34.87
C ILE A 66 2.62 28.86 34.67
N ARG A 67 2.31 30.01 34.06
CA ARG A 67 0.95 30.34 33.63
C ARG A 67 0.86 30.32 32.11
N VAL A 68 0.25 29.27 31.55
CA VAL A 68 -0.03 29.21 30.11
C VAL A 68 -1.23 30.11 29.80
N MET A 69 -1.06 30.99 28.81
CA MET A 69 -2.04 32.01 28.41
C MET A 69 -2.78 31.64 27.14
N THR A 70 -2.16 30.90 26.22
CA THR A 70 -2.76 30.40 24.97
C THR A 70 -1.91 29.26 24.42
N TYR A 71 -2.55 28.20 23.92
CA TYR A 71 -1.94 27.22 23.02
C TYR A 71 -2.42 27.47 21.58
N GLY A 72 -1.64 27.05 20.60
CA GLY A 72 -2.03 27.15 19.20
C GLY A 72 -0.98 26.62 18.23
N PHE A 73 -1.26 26.78 16.96
CA PHE A 73 -0.29 26.56 15.88
C PHE A 73 -0.07 27.87 15.13
N CYS A 74 1.16 28.12 14.73
CA CYS A 74 1.57 29.21 13.85
C CYS A 74 2.11 28.63 12.54
N TYR A 75 1.75 29.23 11.41
CA TYR A 75 2.04 28.69 10.08
C TYR A 75 2.26 29.80 9.04
N GLY A 76 3.04 29.48 8.00
CA GLY A 76 3.37 30.41 6.93
C GLY A 76 4.26 29.76 5.87
N LYS A 77 4.59 30.48 4.80
CA LYS A 77 5.44 29.95 3.69
C LYS A 77 6.95 30.04 3.96
N ALA A 78 7.34 30.50 5.15
CA ALA A 78 8.74 30.64 5.56
C ALA A 78 9.04 29.71 6.73
N ILE A 79 10.25 29.14 6.73
CA ILE A 79 10.76 28.28 7.79
C ILE A 79 10.71 28.99 9.16
N ASN A 80 10.38 28.25 10.21
CA ASN A 80 10.19 28.75 11.58
C ASN A 80 9.12 29.86 11.73
N PRO A 81 7.85 29.59 11.40
CA PRO A 81 6.75 30.52 11.68
C PRO A 81 6.64 30.85 13.18
N THR A 82 6.01 31.98 13.47
CA THR A 82 5.89 32.58 14.79
C THR A 82 4.45 33.01 15.09
N ILE A 83 4.16 33.41 16.33
CA ILE A 83 2.82 33.95 16.67
C ILE A 83 2.44 35.27 15.97
N TYR A 84 3.32 35.84 15.15
CA TYR A 84 3.06 37.02 14.31
C TYR A 84 2.62 36.65 12.88
N ASP A 85 2.76 35.38 12.50
CA ASP A 85 2.29 34.83 11.22
C ASP A 85 0.81 34.41 11.32
N ALA A 86 0.32 33.57 10.39
CA ALA A 86 -1.02 33.01 10.53
C ALA A 86 -1.07 32.10 11.76
N THR A 87 -2.09 32.25 12.60
CA THR A 87 -2.23 31.46 13.84
C THR A 87 -3.63 30.88 13.99
N VAL A 88 -3.70 29.66 14.52
CA VAL A 88 -4.95 29.05 15.01
C VAL A 88 -4.77 28.69 16.48
N LYS A 89 -5.67 29.18 17.32
CA LYS A 89 -5.63 28.93 18.77
C LYS A 89 -6.45 27.68 19.09
N THR A 90 -5.98 26.91 20.06
CA THR A 90 -6.67 25.70 20.54
C THR A 90 -6.35 25.47 22.02
N THR A 91 -6.88 24.41 22.60
CA THR A 91 -6.63 23.98 23.98
C THR A 91 -6.33 22.48 23.98
N PRO A 92 -5.33 22.00 24.74
CA PRO A 92 -5.08 20.57 24.86
C PRO A 92 -6.27 19.84 25.49
N ASP A 93 -6.65 18.72 24.91
CA ASP A 93 -7.53 17.72 25.50
C ASP A 93 -6.71 16.44 25.74
N ASN A 94 -6.74 15.90 26.95
CA ASN A 94 -5.94 14.74 27.39
C ASN A 94 -4.45 14.80 26.96
N GLY A 95 -3.83 15.99 27.05
CA GLY A 95 -2.43 16.21 26.68
C GLY A 95 -2.16 16.38 25.17
N LYS A 96 -3.19 16.42 24.32
CA LYS A 96 -3.05 16.60 22.87
C LYS A 96 -3.81 17.83 22.40
N MET A 97 -3.17 18.68 21.60
CA MET A 97 -3.81 19.82 20.96
C MET A 97 -4.00 19.59 19.46
N THR A 98 -5.18 19.96 18.95
CA THR A 98 -5.61 19.76 17.56
C THR A 98 -6.21 21.05 17.02
N ALA A 99 -5.96 21.37 15.76
CA ALA A 99 -6.57 22.51 15.07
C ALA A 99 -6.62 22.31 13.55
N SER A 100 -7.44 23.09 12.85
CA SER A 100 -7.42 23.19 11.39
C SER A 100 -6.77 24.49 10.96
N LEU A 101 -5.73 24.39 10.12
CA LEU A 101 -5.20 25.51 9.35
C LEU A 101 -6.21 25.88 8.26
N THR A 102 -6.25 27.15 7.85
CA THR A 102 -7.19 27.66 6.84
C THR A 102 -6.51 28.67 5.93
N SER A 103 -7.19 29.06 4.83
CA SER A 103 -6.67 29.98 3.82
C SER A 103 -5.32 29.54 3.21
N LEU A 104 -5.11 28.22 3.11
CA LEU A 104 -3.96 27.67 2.42
C LEU A 104 -4.16 27.78 0.91
N GLU A 105 -3.12 28.20 0.19
CA GLU A 105 -3.06 28.21 -1.27
C GLU A 105 -2.73 26.82 -1.81
N SER A 106 -3.06 26.51 -3.06
CA SER A 106 -2.72 25.24 -3.73
C SER A 106 -1.28 25.18 -4.22
N ASP A 107 -0.72 23.98 -4.32
CA ASP A 107 0.66 23.71 -4.79
C ASP A 107 1.70 24.63 -4.12
N THR A 108 1.57 24.77 -2.80
CA THR A 108 2.33 25.74 -1.99
C THR A 108 2.92 25.06 -0.77
N ASP A 109 4.22 25.29 -0.55
CA ASP A 109 4.91 24.85 0.67
C ASP A 109 4.55 25.75 1.86
N TYR A 110 4.18 25.11 2.96
CA TYR A 110 3.90 25.73 4.25
C TYR A 110 4.75 25.07 5.34
N HIS A 111 5.13 25.88 6.31
CA HIS A 111 5.75 25.48 7.57
C HIS A 111 4.75 25.68 8.70
N VAL A 112 4.79 24.82 9.72
CA VAL A 112 3.93 24.93 10.90
C VAL A 112 4.65 24.52 12.18
N ARG A 113 4.39 25.27 13.26
CA ARG A 113 4.88 25.02 14.61
C ARG A 113 3.75 25.09 15.62
N ALA A 114 3.74 24.18 16.58
CA ALA A 114 2.96 24.34 17.79
C ALA A 114 3.58 25.46 18.64
N PHE A 115 2.76 26.24 19.36
CA PHE A 115 3.20 27.25 20.29
C PHE A 115 2.39 27.23 21.59
N ALA A 116 3.03 27.68 22.67
CA ALA A 116 2.34 28.07 23.91
C ALA A 116 2.89 29.41 24.41
N THR A 117 2.01 30.34 24.74
CA THR A 117 2.38 31.63 25.35
C THR A 117 2.34 31.50 26.87
N LEU A 118 3.40 31.95 27.53
CA LEU A 118 3.64 31.78 28.96
C LEU A 118 3.79 33.15 29.64
N TYR A 119 3.23 33.31 30.84
CA TYR A 119 3.56 34.41 31.73
C TYR A 119 4.39 33.90 32.92
N PRO A 120 5.55 34.50 33.24
CA PRO A 120 6.20 35.63 32.56
C PRO A 120 7.09 35.24 31.36
N ASN A 121 7.20 33.95 31.03
CA ASN A 121 8.30 33.38 30.22
C ASN A 121 8.17 33.51 28.68
N GLY A 122 7.27 34.31 28.15
CA GLY A 122 7.22 34.64 26.71
C GLY A 122 6.48 33.62 25.85
N VAL A 123 7.14 33.04 24.85
CA VAL A 123 6.55 32.07 23.92
C VAL A 123 7.51 30.91 23.70
N ILE A 124 7.00 29.69 23.87
CA ILE A 124 7.68 28.46 23.49
C ILE A 124 7.05 27.89 22.22
N TYR A 125 7.86 27.17 21.45
CA TYR A 125 7.48 26.59 20.17
C TYR A 125 8.02 25.16 20.06
N SER A 126 7.34 24.31 19.28
CA SER A 126 7.90 23.02 18.84
C SER A 126 9.04 23.21 17.82
N ASP A 127 9.62 22.09 17.41
CA ASP A 127 10.31 22.01 16.12
C ASP A 127 9.37 22.37 14.96
N ASP A 128 9.97 22.77 13.84
CA ASP A 128 9.30 23.15 12.60
C ASP A 128 9.07 21.94 11.69
N VAL A 129 7.89 21.87 11.06
CA VAL A 129 7.57 20.86 10.06
C VAL A 129 7.01 21.52 8.81
N SER A 130 7.52 21.11 7.64
CA SER A 130 7.06 21.56 6.33
C SER A 130 6.04 20.58 5.74
N PHE A 131 5.05 21.10 5.02
CA PHE A 131 4.12 20.32 4.21
C PHE A 131 3.73 21.09 2.94
N THR A 132 3.53 20.38 1.83
CA THR A 132 3.09 20.97 0.55
C THR A 132 1.59 20.75 0.37
N THR A 133 0.84 21.79 0.02
CA THR A 133 -0.57 21.63 -0.34
C THR A 133 -0.74 21.01 -1.73
N ASN A 134 -1.79 20.21 -1.90
CA ASN A 134 -2.11 19.65 -3.21
C ASN A 134 -2.50 20.73 -4.23
N ALA A 135 -2.08 20.56 -5.48
CA ALA A 135 -2.57 21.35 -6.61
C ALA A 135 -4.08 21.12 -6.81
N GLN A 136 -4.86 22.19 -6.93
CA GLN A 136 -6.26 22.13 -7.35
C GLN A 136 -6.36 22.40 -8.85
N GLY A 137 -7.22 21.64 -9.52
CA GLY A 137 -7.53 21.88 -10.93
C GLY A 137 -8.53 23.03 -11.10
N THR A 138 -8.49 23.64 -12.27
CA THR A 138 -9.43 24.66 -12.73
C THR A 138 -10.51 24.08 -13.65
N ILE A 139 -11.64 24.79 -13.77
CA ILE A 139 -12.70 24.43 -14.73
C ILE A 139 -12.19 24.44 -16.18
N SER A 140 -11.19 25.26 -16.54
CA SER A 140 -10.58 25.20 -17.87
C SER A 140 -9.87 23.88 -18.10
N GLU A 141 -8.97 23.48 -17.20
CA GLU A 141 -8.23 22.21 -17.32
C GLU A 141 -9.17 21.00 -17.38
N LEU A 142 -10.31 21.04 -16.68
CA LEU A 142 -11.31 19.97 -16.73
C LEU A 142 -12.10 19.94 -18.05
N ASN A 143 -12.32 21.09 -18.69
CA ASN A 143 -12.90 21.19 -20.04
C ASN A 143 -11.89 20.77 -21.13
N ASP A 144 -10.61 21.10 -20.93
CA ASP A 144 -9.49 20.79 -21.82
C ASP A 144 -8.92 19.37 -21.59
N TYR A 145 -9.49 18.62 -20.64
CA TYR A 145 -9.01 17.31 -20.21
C TYR A 145 -9.08 16.25 -21.32
N VAL A 146 -7.93 15.64 -21.63
CA VAL A 146 -7.80 14.54 -22.60
C VAL A 146 -7.70 13.20 -21.85
N PRO A 147 -8.68 12.29 -21.98
CA PRO A 147 -8.67 11.00 -21.30
C PRO A 147 -7.71 10.00 -21.96
N PRO A 148 -7.28 8.94 -21.24
CA PRO A 148 -6.45 7.90 -21.80
C PRO A 148 -7.17 7.11 -22.90
N THR A 149 -6.46 6.79 -23.98
CA THR A 149 -7.03 6.21 -25.20
C THR A 149 -6.73 4.72 -25.41
N TYR A 150 -5.92 4.10 -24.54
CA TYR A 150 -5.59 2.68 -24.66
C TYR A 150 -6.82 1.79 -24.44
N ALA A 151 -6.88 0.68 -25.17
CA ALA A 151 -8.00 -0.26 -25.17
C ALA A 151 -7.89 -1.27 -24.01
N ASP A 152 -9.04 -1.69 -23.49
CA ASP A 152 -9.12 -2.67 -22.40
C ASP A 152 -8.85 -4.09 -22.89
N ASN A 153 -9.40 -4.45 -24.05
CA ASN A 153 -8.91 -5.55 -24.83
C ASN A 153 -7.63 -5.13 -25.58
N TYR A 154 -6.49 -5.71 -25.20
CA TYR A 154 -5.19 -5.45 -25.83
C TYR A 154 -4.70 -6.57 -26.76
N THR A 155 -5.53 -7.54 -27.15
CA THR A 155 -5.12 -8.70 -27.99
C THR A 155 -4.26 -8.32 -29.19
N ASP A 156 -4.63 -7.22 -29.86
CA ASP A 156 -4.03 -6.77 -31.12
C ASP A 156 -2.59 -6.25 -30.94
N ILE A 157 -2.18 -5.98 -29.70
CA ILE A 157 -0.82 -5.59 -29.33
C ILE A 157 -0.14 -6.57 -28.37
N ALA A 158 -0.74 -7.73 -28.07
CA ALA A 158 -0.23 -8.65 -27.05
C ALA A 158 1.11 -9.34 -27.43
N ASP A 159 1.45 -9.40 -28.72
CA ASP A 159 2.68 -10.02 -29.22
C ASP A 159 3.96 -9.29 -28.73
N TRP A 160 5.03 -10.07 -28.50
CA TRP A 160 6.32 -9.55 -28.04
C TRP A 160 6.90 -8.43 -28.93
N ASN A 161 6.64 -8.48 -30.24
CA ASN A 161 7.12 -7.45 -31.18
C ASN A 161 6.36 -6.12 -31.06
N GLN A 162 5.24 -6.09 -30.34
CA GLN A 162 4.46 -4.88 -30.04
C GLN A 162 4.68 -4.36 -28.61
N ARG A 163 5.62 -4.94 -27.84
CA ARG A 163 5.84 -4.60 -26.41
C ARG A 163 6.09 -3.13 -26.08
N ASN A 164 6.62 -2.37 -27.04
CA ASN A 164 6.78 -0.91 -26.91
C ASN A 164 5.44 -0.13 -26.88
N LYS A 165 4.31 -0.79 -27.14
CA LYS A 165 2.95 -0.26 -27.05
C LYS A 165 2.17 -0.75 -25.82
N TRP A 166 2.73 -1.67 -25.03
CA TRP A 166 1.96 -2.37 -24.00
C TRP A 166 1.34 -1.43 -22.96
N ASN A 167 2.01 -0.34 -22.57
CA ASN A 167 1.55 0.56 -21.51
C ASN A 167 1.22 -0.22 -20.22
N LEU A 168 -0.05 -0.53 -19.95
CA LEU A 168 -0.51 -1.35 -18.81
C LEU A 168 -0.98 -2.77 -19.21
N ALA A 169 -0.87 -3.18 -20.48
CA ALA A 169 -1.12 -4.56 -20.91
C ALA A 169 -0.16 -5.56 -20.24
N ASN A 170 -0.62 -6.81 -20.09
CA ASN A 170 0.13 -7.92 -19.48
C ASN A 170 0.71 -7.53 -18.09
N VAL A 171 -0.12 -7.05 -17.17
CA VAL A 171 0.29 -6.83 -15.76
C VAL A 171 -0.26 -7.96 -14.91
N HIS A 172 0.56 -8.55 -14.05
CA HIS A 172 0.14 -9.52 -13.03
C HIS A 172 1.04 -9.34 -11.80
N ASP A 173 0.43 -9.12 -10.64
CA ASP A 173 1.10 -8.93 -9.34
C ASP A 173 2.09 -7.76 -9.36
N PRO A 174 1.63 -6.53 -9.68
CA PRO A 174 2.51 -5.38 -9.82
C PRO A 174 3.02 -4.87 -8.47
N SER A 175 4.31 -4.54 -8.40
CA SER A 175 4.90 -3.74 -7.34
C SER A 175 5.51 -2.45 -7.88
N VAL A 176 5.14 -1.33 -7.24
CA VAL A 176 5.42 0.03 -7.68
C VAL A 176 6.28 0.76 -6.64
N VAL A 177 7.25 1.53 -7.10
CA VAL A 177 8.07 2.45 -6.29
C VAL A 177 8.22 3.80 -7.00
N LEU A 178 8.12 4.91 -6.26
CA LEU A 178 8.54 6.23 -6.74
C LEU A 178 10.05 6.40 -6.49
N ALA A 179 10.78 6.73 -7.55
CA ALA A 179 12.25 6.86 -7.53
C ALA A 179 12.73 8.32 -7.56
N ASP A 180 14.02 8.50 -7.27
CA ASP A 180 14.72 9.79 -7.14
C ASP A 180 14.70 10.64 -8.43
N ASP A 181 14.49 10.01 -9.59
CA ASP A 181 14.37 10.66 -10.90
C ASP A 181 12.95 11.19 -11.19
N GLY A 182 12.01 11.02 -10.25
CA GLY A 182 10.61 11.39 -10.37
C GLY A 182 9.78 10.46 -11.26
N TYR A 183 10.26 9.25 -11.56
CA TYR A 183 9.46 8.20 -12.19
C TYR A 183 8.95 7.20 -11.15
N TYR A 184 7.72 6.73 -11.37
CA TYR A 184 7.22 5.50 -10.80
C TYR A 184 7.75 4.33 -11.63
N TYR A 185 8.30 3.31 -10.97
CA TYR A 185 8.75 2.05 -11.57
C TYR A 185 7.86 0.91 -11.08
N MET A 186 7.36 0.11 -12.01
CA MET A 186 6.52 -1.06 -11.74
C MET A 186 7.22 -2.34 -12.24
N TYR A 187 7.30 -3.35 -11.38
CA TYR A 187 7.78 -4.71 -11.68
C TYR A 187 6.70 -5.73 -11.35
N GLN A 188 6.75 -6.95 -11.90
CA GLN A 188 5.59 -7.86 -11.92
C GLN A 188 5.97 -9.34 -12.13
N THR A 189 5.00 -10.24 -11.96
CA THR A 189 5.06 -11.66 -12.34
C THR A 189 5.22 -11.86 -13.86
N ASP A 190 5.90 -12.95 -14.24
CA ASP A 190 6.09 -13.39 -15.64
C ASP A 190 4.83 -14.02 -16.26
N ALA A 191 3.73 -13.28 -16.28
CA ALA A 191 2.47 -13.70 -16.88
C ALA A 191 1.99 -12.74 -17.95
N SER A 192 1.50 -13.28 -19.06
CA SER A 192 1.05 -12.50 -20.23
C SER A 192 0.05 -13.30 -21.06
N TYR A 193 -0.81 -12.59 -21.79
CA TYR A 193 -1.66 -13.19 -22.80
C TYR A 193 -0.79 -13.81 -23.90
N GLY A 194 -0.98 -15.10 -24.19
CA GLY A 194 -0.19 -15.84 -25.18
C GLY A 194 1.27 -16.14 -24.78
N ASN A 195 1.62 -16.03 -23.49
CA ASN A 195 2.98 -16.29 -22.96
C ASN A 195 4.09 -15.43 -23.59
N ALA A 196 3.79 -14.19 -24.01
CA ALA A 196 4.77 -13.26 -24.57
C ALA A 196 5.98 -12.97 -23.65
N HIS A 197 5.80 -13.06 -22.33
CA HIS A 197 6.85 -12.92 -21.31
C HIS A 197 7.83 -14.10 -21.23
N ALA A 198 7.64 -15.18 -22.00
CA ALA A 198 8.69 -16.19 -22.17
C ALA A 198 9.95 -15.66 -22.88
N ALA A 199 9.94 -14.40 -23.35
CA ALA A 199 11.07 -13.71 -23.94
C ALA A 199 11.51 -12.50 -23.10
N GLY A 200 12.80 -12.17 -23.16
CA GLY A 200 13.36 -10.91 -22.62
C GLY A 200 13.71 -10.90 -21.14
N GLY A 201 13.79 -12.08 -20.50
CA GLY A 201 14.10 -12.24 -19.08
C GLY A 201 12.85 -12.31 -18.22
N HIS A 202 13.03 -12.06 -16.93
CA HIS A 202 12.08 -12.25 -15.85
C HIS A 202 11.89 -10.97 -15.04
N PHE A 203 10.79 -10.88 -14.27
CA PHE A 203 10.41 -9.74 -13.44
C PHE A 203 10.38 -8.43 -14.24
N HIS A 204 9.42 -8.36 -15.18
CA HIS A 204 9.36 -7.32 -16.20
C HIS A 204 9.09 -5.91 -15.64
N GLY A 205 9.98 -4.96 -15.94
CA GLY A 205 9.85 -3.57 -15.53
C GLY A 205 9.12 -2.68 -16.54
N ARG A 206 8.42 -1.66 -16.03
CA ARG A 206 7.86 -0.53 -16.77
C ARG A 206 7.91 0.75 -15.91
N ARG A 207 7.89 1.95 -16.50
CA ARG A 207 7.94 3.22 -15.75
C ARG A 207 6.97 4.30 -16.25
N SER A 208 6.58 5.24 -15.39
CA SER A 208 5.71 6.37 -15.73
C SER A 208 6.04 7.61 -14.90
N LYS A 209 5.70 8.81 -15.40
CA LYS A 209 5.68 10.06 -14.59
C LYS A 209 4.29 10.47 -14.11
N ASP A 210 3.25 9.98 -14.77
CA ASP A 210 1.87 10.44 -14.62
C ASP A 210 0.90 9.33 -14.18
N LEU A 211 1.40 8.12 -13.94
CA LEU A 211 0.66 6.90 -13.61
C LEU A 211 -0.32 6.40 -14.69
N VAL A 212 -0.36 7.04 -15.86
CA VAL A 212 -1.28 6.77 -16.97
C VAL A 212 -0.54 6.22 -18.20
N ASN A 213 0.60 6.82 -18.52
CA ASN A 213 1.42 6.48 -19.67
C ASN A 213 2.68 5.76 -19.17
N TRP A 214 2.73 4.45 -19.40
CA TRP A 214 3.84 3.59 -18.97
C TRP A 214 4.72 3.16 -20.15
N GLU A 215 6.02 3.35 -19.99
CA GLU A 215 7.07 2.85 -20.90
C GLU A 215 7.54 1.47 -20.42
N TYR A 216 7.47 0.45 -21.29
CA TYR A 216 7.94 -0.89 -20.98
C TYR A 216 9.47 -1.00 -21.13
N LEU A 217 10.15 -1.54 -20.10
CA LEU A 217 11.62 -1.57 -19.98
C LEU A 217 12.24 -2.98 -20.14
N GLY A 218 11.43 -4.05 -20.12
CA GLY A 218 11.91 -5.45 -20.27
C GLY A 218 12.19 -6.18 -18.94
N GLY A 219 12.63 -7.43 -19.00
CA GLY A 219 12.98 -8.22 -17.80
C GLY A 219 14.21 -7.68 -17.07
N THR A 220 14.19 -7.71 -15.74
CA THR A 220 15.31 -7.30 -14.88
C THR A 220 16.31 -8.43 -14.62
N MET A 221 15.84 -9.68 -14.62
CA MET A 221 16.66 -10.88 -14.43
C MET A 221 16.75 -11.66 -15.74
N LYS A 222 17.94 -12.09 -16.19
CA LYS A 222 18.13 -12.67 -17.54
C LYS A 222 18.11 -14.20 -17.59
N SER A 223 18.30 -14.85 -16.45
CA SER A 223 18.38 -16.30 -16.27
C SER A 223 18.13 -16.64 -14.81
N LEU A 224 17.94 -17.92 -14.51
CA LEU A 224 17.85 -18.43 -13.15
C LEU A 224 19.06 -17.99 -12.30
N PRO A 225 18.85 -17.44 -11.09
CA PRO A 225 19.96 -17.06 -10.21
C PRO A 225 20.85 -18.26 -9.84
N ALA A 226 22.17 -18.07 -9.95
CA ALA A 226 23.16 -19.15 -9.83
C ALA A 226 23.16 -19.88 -8.48
N TRP A 227 22.55 -19.29 -7.45
CA TRP A 227 22.42 -19.89 -6.11
C TRP A 227 21.22 -20.84 -5.96
N ILE A 228 20.23 -20.82 -6.86
CA ILE A 228 18.98 -21.59 -6.70
C ILE A 228 19.26 -23.10 -6.63
N THR A 229 19.89 -23.67 -7.65
CA THR A 229 20.17 -25.11 -7.70
C THR A 229 21.13 -25.57 -6.58
N PRO A 230 22.22 -24.85 -6.25
CA PRO A 230 23.02 -25.14 -5.07
C PRO A 230 22.24 -25.13 -3.75
N LYS A 231 21.40 -24.11 -3.51
CA LYS A 231 20.61 -23.99 -2.26
C LYS A 231 19.53 -25.07 -2.18
N LEU A 232 18.88 -25.40 -3.29
CA LEU A 232 17.97 -26.54 -3.40
C LEU A 232 18.66 -27.84 -3.00
N ASN A 233 19.83 -28.13 -3.57
CA ASN A 233 20.55 -29.38 -3.32
C ASN A 233 21.21 -29.44 -1.94
N GLU A 234 21.61 -28.31 -1.36
CA GLU A 234 22.00 -28.20 0.05
C GLU A 234 20.87 -28.67 0.98
N ILE A 235 19.65 -28.15 0.77
CA ILE A 235 18.47 -28.52 1.55
C ILE A 235 18.09 -29.99 1.32
N ARG A 236 18.03 -30.43 0.06
CA ARG A 236 17.70 -31.83 -0.30
C ARG A 236 18.68 -32.81 0.34
N LYS A 237 19.98 -32.55 0.27
CA LYS A 237 21.02 -33.34 0.94
C LYS A 237 20.83 -33.39 2.45
N ALA A 238 20.50 -32.27 3.09
CA ALA A 238 20.23 -32.22 4.53
C ALA A 238 18.92 -32.93 4.93
N MET A 239 17.98 -33.09 3.99
CA MET A 239 16.78 -33.94 4.12
C MET A 239 17.02 -35.43 3.77
N GLY A 240 18.23 -35.81 3.33
CA GLY A 240 18.56 -37.18 2.89
C GLY A 240 18.06 -37.54 1.48
N LEU A 241 17.81 -36.54 0.63
CA LEU A 241 17.31 -36.68 -0.74
C LEU A 241 18.44 -36.56 -1.77
N GLU A 242 18.27 -37.24 -2.91
CA GLU A 242 19.11 -37.08 -4.11
C GLU A 242 19.05 -35.65 -4.66
N GLU A 243 20.11 -35.21 -5.33
CA GLU A 243 20.18 -33.90 -5.98
C GLU A 243 19.12 -33.75 -7.09
N ALA A 244 18.53 -32.57 -7.19
CA ALA A 244 17.65 -32.17 -8.27
C ALA A 244 18.39 -31.24 -9.24
N SER A 245 18.05 -31.34 -10.53
CA SER A 245 18.49 -30.41 -11.58
C SER A 245 17.32 -30.15 -12.54
N PRO A 246 16.34 -29.33 -12.13
CA PRO A 246 15.17 -29.07 -12.96
C PRO A 246 15.53 -28.19 -14.16
N SER A 247 14.75 -28.29 -15.25
CA SER A 247 14.90 -27.39 -16.40
C SER A 247 14.58 -25.95 -16.00
N GLU A 248 15.48 -25.02 -16.33
CA GLU A 248 15.33 -23.58 -16.08
C GLU A 248 14.01 -23.02 -16.65
N ALA A 249 13.58 -23.51 -17.82
CA ALA A 249 12.33 -23.10 -18.47
C ALA A 249 11.05 -23.50 -17.70
N ASN A 250 11.16 -24.28 -16.63
CA ASN A 250 10.02 -24.74 -15.83
C ASN A 250 9.90 -24.02 -14.47
N PHE A 251 10.83 -23.14 -14.11
CA PHE A 251 10.74 -22.36 -12.87
C PHE A 251 9.71 -21.23 -12.98
N GLY A 252 8.99 -20.96 -11.90
CA GLY A 252 8.09 -19.80 -11.81
C GLY A 252 8.81 -18.57 -11.25
N TYR A 253 8.57 -17.40 -11.84
CA TYR A 253 9.15 -16.11 -11.45
C TYR A 253 8.02 -15.15 -11.07
N TRP A 254 7.67 -15.12 -9.78
CA TRP A 254 6.39 -14.56 -9.30
C TRP A 254 6.55 -13.41 -8.29
N ALA A 255 5.56 -12.52 -8.29
CA ALA A 255 5.26 -11.49 -7.29
C ALA A 255 6.51 -10.79 -6.70
N PRO A 256 7.24 -10.00 -7.49
CA PRO A 256 8.33 -9.21 -6.95
C PRO A 256 7.80 -8.02 -6.13
N CYS A 257 8.42 -7.69 -5.00
CA CYS A 257 8.18 -6.45 -4.27
C CYS A 257 9.41 -5.56 -4.33
N VAL A 258 9.26 -4.36 -4.90
CA VAL A 258 10.29 -3.34 -4.95
C VAL A 258 10.03 -2.24 -3.93
N ARG A 259 11.08 -1.76 -3.25
CA ARG A 259 11.06 -0.53 -2.46
C ARG A 259 12.35 0.26 -2.64
N LYS A 260 12.23 1.58 -2.47
CA LYS A 260 13.36 2.47 -2.20
C LYS A 260 13.76 2.27 -0.73
N VAL A 261 15.01 1.90 -0.49
CA VAL A 261 15.56 1.73 0.87
C VAL A 261 16.10 3.05 1.40
N LYS A 262 16.75 3.80 0.50
CA LYS A 262 17.26 5.17 0.67
C LYS A 262 17.59 5.72 -0.71
N ASP A 263 17.92 7.00 -0.81
CA ASP A 263 18.35 7.63 -2.06
C ASP A 263 19.49 6.81 -2.72
N GLY A 264 19.32 6.47 -4.00
CA GLY A 264 20.28 5.63 -4.73
C GLY A 264 20.38 4.16 -4.28
N LEU A 265 19.43 3.62 -3.50
CA LEU A 265 19.35 2.19 -3.20
C LEU A 265 17.90 1.69 -3.27
N TYR A 266 17.64 0.84 -4.26
CA TYR A 266 16.38 0.15 -4.50
C TYR A 266 16.61 -1.34 -4.28
N ARG A 267 15.70 -1.97 -3.55
CA ARG A 267 15.76 -3.39 -3.21
C ARG A 267 14.48 -4.07 -3.70
N MET A 268 14.64 -5.18 -4.42
CA MET A 268 13.54 -6.00 -4.90
C MET A 268 13.65 -7.41 -4.34
N TYR A 269 12.67 -7.83 -3.56
CA TYR A 269 12.49 -9.23 -3.19
C TYR A 269 11.66 -9.91 -4.27
N TYR A 270 11.96 -11.17 -4.57
CA TYR A 270 11.34 -11.88 -5.68
C TYR A 270 11.15 -13.36 -5.35
N SER A 271 10.13 -13.99 -5.95
CA SER A 271 9.80 -15.40 -5.70
C SER A 271 10.23 -16.29 -6.86
N ILE A 272 10.94 -17.39 -6.56
CA ILE A 272 11.28 -18.46 -7.49
C ILE A 272 10.61 -19.76 -7.05
N VAL A 273 9.69 -20.27 -7.87
CA VAL A 273 9.00 -21.54 -7.61
C VAL A 273 9.75 -22.68 -8.30
N VAL A 274 10.22 -23.65 -7.52
CA VAL A 274 10.95 -24.81 -8.04
C VAL A 274 9.95 -25.83 -8.58
N PRO A 275 10.09 -26.31 -9.84
CA PRO A 275 9.17 -27.26 -10.43
C PRO A 275 9.42 -28.69 -9.94
N GLY A 276 8.36 -29.49 -9.89
CA GLY A 276 8.40 -30.91 -9.54
C GLY A 276 8.01 -31.18 -8.10
N HIS A 277 8.51 -32.29 -7.56
CA HIS A 277 8.11 -32.84 -6.26
C HIS A 277 9.35 -33.16 -5.42
N ILE A 278 9.21 -33.09 -4.10
CA ILE A 278 10.31 -33.31 -3.15
C ILE A 278 10.94 -34.70 -3.34
N ASN A 279 10.12 -35.75 -3.48
CA ASN A 279 10.55 -37.14 -3.67
C ASN A 279 9.59 -37.94 -4.57
N GLY A 280 9.40 -37.46 -5.80
CA GLY A 280 8.54 -38.12 -6.80
C GLY A 280 7.03 -37.81 -6.65
N PRO A 281 6.18 -38.32 -7.57
CA PRO A 281 4.80 -37.82 -7.74
C PRO A 281 3.84 -38.02 -6.56
N GLU A 282 4.14 -38.95 -5.65
CA GLU A 282 3.32 -39.23 -4.45
C GLU A 282 3.76 -38.38 -3.23
N SER A 283 4.70 -37.44 -3.43
CA SER A 283 5.18 -36.51 -2.42
C SER A 283 4.76 -35.07 -2.76
N TRP A 284 4.90 -34.16 -1.80
CA TRP A 284 4.46 -32.79 -1.98
C TRP A 284 5.30 -32.07 -3.07
N GLY A 285 4.73 -31.01 -3.64
CA GLY A 285 5.45 -30.12 -4.57
C GLY A 285 6.75 -29.59 -3.95
N GLU A 286 7.76 -29.39 -4.78
CA GLU A 286 9.03 -28.81 -4.32
C GLU A 286 8.83 -27.35 -3.82
N ARG A 287 9.74 -26.88 -2.97
CA ARG A 287 9.64 -25.55 -2.33
C ARG A 287 9.73 -24.38 -3.31
N ALA A 288 9.32 -23.21 -2.84
CA ALA A 288 9.73 -21.94 -3.42
C ALA A 288 10.89 -21.31 -2.62
N PHE A 289 11.50 -20.29 -3.21
CA PHE A 289 12.51 -19.44 -2.60
C PHE A 289 12.14 -17.98 -2.79
N ILE A 290 12.32 -17.18 -1.74
CA ILE A 290 12.43 -15.73 -1.87
C ILE A 290 13.92 -15.39 -1.96
N GLY A 291 14.29 -14.66 -3.00
CA GLY A 291 15.59 -14.00 -3.17
C GLY A 291 15.49 -12.49 -3.01
N LEU A 292 16.62 -11.79 -3.10
CA LEU A 292 16.62 -10.33 -3.26
C LEU A 292 17.69 -9.88 -4.26
N MET A 293 17.40 -8.79 -4.96
CA MET A 293 18.34 -8.08 -5.81
C MET A 293 18.28 -6.58 -5.55
N GLU A 294 19.35 -5.87 -5.88
CA GLU A 294 19.50 -4.44 -5.61
C GLU A 294 19.94 -3.66 -6.85
N ASN A 295 19.56 -2.39 -6.92
CA ASN A 295 19.93 -1.48 -8.00
C ASN A 295 20.02 -0.05 -7.44
N ASN A 296 20.88 0.79 -8.02
CA ASN A 296 20.98 2.21 -7.69
C ASN A 296 20.27 3.13 -8.70
N ASN A 297 19.82 2.57 -9.82
CA ASN A 297 19.15 3.28 -10.90
C ASN A 297 18.07 2.37 -11.54
N PRO A 298 16.80 2.46 -11.09
CA PRO A 298 15.69 1.65 -11.62
C PRO A 298 15.44 1.79 -13.13
N ALA A 299 15.92 2.87 -13.76
CA ALA A 299 15.87 3.05 -15.22
C ALA A 299 16.73 2.02 -15.98
N ASN A 300 17.73 1.42 -15.32
CA ASN A 300 18.60 0.41 -15.89
C ASN A 300 18.18 -0.98 -15.41
N ASN A 301 17.32 -1.66 -16.19
CA ASN A 301 16.91 -3.03 -15.88
C ASN A 301 18.05 -4.06 -15.96
N ASP A 302 19.16 -3.75 -16.63
CA ASP A 302 20.36 -4.60 -16.63
C ASP A 302 21.29 -4.32 -15.43
N GLY A 303 20.93 -3.36 -14.57
CA GLY A 303 21.67 -2.95 -13.38
C GLY A 303 21.24 -3.63 -12.08
N TRP A 304 20.25 -4.53 -12.12
CA TRP A 304 19.82 -5.30 -10.95
C TRP A 304 20.83 -6.41 -10.62
N GLU A 305 21.46 -6.31 -9.44
CA GLU A 305 22.43 -7.27 -8.95
C GLU A 305 21.77 -8.24 -7.96
N ASP A 306 21.71 -9.53 -8.31
CA ASP A 306 21.26 -10.60 -7.41
C ASP A 306 22.16 -10.70 -6.16
N LYS A 307 21.54 -10.62 -4.99
CA LYS A 307 22.19 -10.73 -3.68
C LYS A 307 21.88 -12.06 -3.00
N GLY A 308 21.25 -13.01 -3.67
CA GLY A 308 21.10 -14.38 -3.18
C GLY A 308 19.83 -14.68 -2.40
N TYR A 309 19.80 -15.93 -1.89
CA TYR A 309 18.79 -16.48 -0.99
C TYR A 309 18.40 -15.55 0.17
N VAL A 310 17.10 -15.57 0.54
CA VAL A 310 16.55 -14.93 1.75
C VAL A 310 15.84 -15.97 2.61
N ILE A 311 14.81 -16.64 2.07
CA ILE A 311 13.98 -17.60 2.81
C ILE A 311 13.35 -18.64 1.86
N THR A 312 12.84 -19.74 2.42
CA THR A 312 12.15 -20.84 1.72
C THR A 312 10.97 -21.35 2.53
N ASN A 313 10.12 -22.17 1.92
CA ASN A 313 8.97 -22.79 2.59
C ASN A 313 9.40 -23.57 3.83
N ALA A 314 8.63 -23.47 4.91
CA ALA A 314 8.93 -24.11 6.19
C ALA A 314 7.84 -25.13 6.59
N SER A 315 8.23 -26.23 7.24
CA SER A 315 7.33 -27.32 7.66
C SER A 315 7.51 -27.72 9.12
N ASP A 316 6.42 -27.72 9.89
CA ASP A 316 6.33 -28.28 11.24
C ASP A 316 5.96 -29.78 11.25
N LYS A 317 6.11 -30.46 10.10
CA LYS A 317 5.88 -31.91 9.92
C LYS A 317 7.18 -32.71 9.79
N GLY A 318 8.32 -32.20 10.28
CA GLY A 318 9.62 -32.87 10.13
C GLY A 318 9.90 -33.25 8.68
N LEU A 319 10.27 -34.52 8.42
CA LEU A 319 10.54 -35.04 7.07
C LEU A 319 9.33 -35.76 6.44
N ASP A 320 8.11 -35.55 6.94
CA ASP A 320 6.90 -36.22 6.45
C ASP A 320 6.34 -35.56 5.16
N TYR A 321 7.19 -35.43 4.13
CA TYR A 321 6.85 -34.83 2.82
C TYR A 321 6.17 -35.80 1.84
N MET A 322 6.01 -37.08 2.20
CA MET A 322 5.29 -38.09 1.42
C MET A 322 3.76 -37.90 1.55
N ILE A 323 3.30 -36.70 1.19
CA ILE A 323 1.91 -36.25 1.18
C ILE A 323 1.59 -35.91 -0.27
N LYS A 324 0.48 -36.44 -0.81
CA LYS A 324 0.14 -36.24 -2.22
C LYS A 324 -0.07 -34.74 -2.52
N PRO A 325 0.28 -34.24 -3.73
CA PRO A 325 0.10 -32.84 -4.11
C PRO A 325 -1.34 -32.31 -4.07
N ASP A 326 -2.33 -33.19 -4.04
CA ASP A 326 -3.77 -32.90 -3.96
C ASP A 326 -4.35 -33.00 -2.54
N ASP A 327 -3.59 -33.47 -1.53
CA ASP A 327 -4.00 -33.45 -0.12
C ASP A 327 -3.73 -32.07 0.51
N TRP A 328 -4.47 -31.07 0.00
CA TRP A 328 -4.37 -29.67 0.42
C TRP A 328 -4.57 -29.49 1.93
N ALA A 329 -5.54 -30.19 2.52
CA ALA A 329 -5.85 -30.09 3.94
C ALA A 329 -4.68 -30.52 4.84
N ASN A 330 -3.89 -31.50 4.40
CA ASN A 330 -2.71 -31.98 5.12
C ASN A 330 -1.39 -31.47 4.54
N CYS A 331 -1.38 -30.43 3.70
CA CYS A 331 -0.19 -30.04 2.93
C CYS A 331 1.09 -29.96 3.77
N TYR A 332 2.22 -30.32 3.14
CA TYR A 332 3.48 -30.47 3.87
C TYR A 332 3.97 -29.16 4.47
N PHE A 333 4.09 -28.10 3.66
CA PHE A 333 4.52 -26.79 4.15
C PHE A 333 3.47 -26.14 5.05
N LYS A 334 3.94 -25.31 6.00
CA LYS A 334 3.10 -24.44 6.83
C LYS A 334 3.11 -23.01 6.26
N TRP A 335 4.31 -22.54 5.94
CA TRP A 335 4.57 -21.25 5.33
C TRP A 335 5.06 -21.47 3.91
N ASN A 336 4.43 -20.79 2.95
CA ASN A 336 4.84 -20.81 1.54
C ASN A 336 5.66 -19.56 1.24
N ALA A 337 6.91 -19.73 0.81
CA ALA A 337 7.84 -18.61 0.60
C ALA A 337 7.73 -18.07 -0.83
N ILE A 338 6.58 -17.43 -1.09
CA ILE A 338 6.34 -16.54 -2.23
C ILE A 338 5.59 -15.30 -1.75
N ASP A 339 5.30 -14.38 -2.67
CA ASP A 339 4.56 -13.13 -2.46
C ASP A 339 5.18 -12.27 -1.33
N PRO A 340 6.46 -11.89 -1.42
CA PRO A 340 7.08 -10.94 -0.51
C PRO A 340 6.40 -9.57 -0.60
N SER A 341 6.20 -8.92 0.54
CA SER A 341 6.09 -7.47 0.69
C SER A 341 7.08 -7.00 1.73
N TYR A 342 7.68 -5.83 1.51
CA TYR A 342 8.79 -5.33 2.30
C TYR A 342 8.52 -3.90 2.75
N ILE A 343 8.85 -3.62 4.01
CA ILE A 343 8.62 -2.33 4.65
C ILE A 343 9.80 -1.97 5.56
N ILE A 344 10.14 -0.67 5.54
CA ILE A 344 10.93 -0.03 6.60
C ILE A 344 9.89 0.58 7.54
N ASP A 345 9.88 0.13 8.78
CA ASP A 345 8.89 0.52 9.77
C ASP A 345 9.17 1.94 10.32
N LYS A 346 8.24 2.48 11.10
CA LYS A 346 8.34 3.85 11.64
C LYS A 346 9.58 4.08 12.54
N ASP A 347 10.19 3.01 13.06
CA ASP A 347 11.34 3.03 13.96
C ASP A 347 12.65 2.68 13.22
N GLY A 348 12.60 2.54 11.89
CA GLY A 348 13.74 2.23 11.03
C GLY A 348 14.12 0.75 10.97
N LYS A 349 13.30 -0.15 11.52
CA LYS A 349 13.49 -1.60 11.39
C LYS A 349 12.91 -2.10 10.08
N HIS A 350 13.54 -3.12 9.50
CA HIS A 350 13.13 -3.66 8.22
C HIS A 350 12.36 -4.98 8.43
N TYR A 351 11.26 -5.17 7.72
CA TYR A 351 10.44 -6.38 7.80
C TYR A 351 10.12 -6.92 6.41
N LEU A 352 10.18 -8.24 6.28
CA LEU A 352 9.66 -8.98 5.14
C LEU A 352 8.40 -9.72 5.57
N ILE A 353 7.28 -9.37 4.95
CA ILE A 353 5.98 -10.01 5.08
C ILE A 353 5.86 -10.94 3.87
N TYR A 354 5.38 -12.16 4.05
CA TYR A 354 5.19 -13.07 2.93
C TYR A 354 4.15 -14.15 3.24
N GLY A 355 3.68 -14.84 2.21
CA GLY A 355 2.76 -15.95 2.36
C GLY A 355 1.74 -16.01 1.24
N SER A 356 1.51 -17.21 0.75
CA SER A 356 0.50 -17.48 -0.27
C SER A 356 -0.12 -18.84 -0.03
N TRP A 357 -1.43 -18.82 0.13
CA TRP A 357 -2.26 -19.90 0.64
C TRP A 357 -1.81 -20.41 2.01
N HIS A 358 -1.75 -21.73 2.17
CA HIS A 358 -1.20 -22.42 3.33
C HIS A 358 -1.85 -21.98 4.66
N SER A 359 -1.06 -21.69 5.70
CA SER A 359 -1.58 -21.23 7.01
C SER A 359 -1.68 -19.70 7.17
N GLY A 360 -1.60 -18.94 6.07
CA GLY A 360 -1.76 -17.48 6.06
C GLY A 360 -0.45 -16.69 5.91
N ILE A 361 -0.52 -15.40 6.27
CA ILE A 361 0.52 -14.40 6.04
C ILE A 361 1.40 -14.25 7.28
N VAL A 362 2.73 -14.29 7.10
CA VAL A 362 3.74 -14.21 8.16
C VAL A 362 4.72 -13.05 7.95
N SER A 363 5.45 -12.68 9.00
CA SER A 363 6.54 -11.70 8.94
C SER A 363 7.83 -12.18 9.60
N ILE A 364 8.96 -11.69 9.10
CA ILE A 364 10.28 -11.79 9.73
C ILE A 364 10.97 -10.42 9.79
N GLU A 365 11.80 -10.20 10.79
CA GLU A 365 12.70 -9.03 10.85
C GLU A 365 13.90 -9.26 9.91
N ILE A 366 14.28 -8.20 9.19
CA ILE A 366 15.34 -8.17 8.19
C ILE A 366 16.48 -7.29 8.68
N ASP A 367 17.70 -7.75 8.50
CA ASP A 367 18.90 -6.93 8.67
C ASP A 367 18.92 -5.82 7.60
N ALA A 368 18.96 -4.57 8.04
CA ALA A 368 18.76 -3.41 7.18
C ALA A 368 19.82 -3.29 6.08
N ASP A 369 21.08 -3.54 6.44
CA ASP A 369 22.24 -3.42 5.56
C ASP A 369 22.26 -4.51 4.49
N THR A 370 22.09 -5.78 4.88
CA THR A 370 22.21 -6.94 3.96
C THR A 370 20.90 -7.32 3.25
N GLY A 371 19.75 -6.91 3.76
CA GLY A 371 18.44 -7.36 3.29
C GLY A 371 18.13 -8.84 3.60
N LYS A 372 18.91 -9.49 4.46
CA LYS A 372 18.72 -10.90 4.85
C LYS A 372 17.96 -11.02 6.18
N PRO A 373 17.43 -12.21 6.53
CA PRO A 373 16.80 -12.40 7.84
C PRO A 373 17.75 -11.93 8.97
N ALA A 374 17.23 -11.12 9.91
CA ALA A 374 18.03 -10.56 11.01
C ALA A 374 18.54 -11.63 12.00
N THR A 375 18.08 -12.88 11.85
CA THR A 375 18.53 -14.03 12.64
C THR A 375 18.86 -15.20 11.71
N THR A 376 19.82 -16.04 12.11
CA THR A 376 20.16 -17.26 11.37
C THR A 376 18.97 -18.21 11.37
N LEU A 377 18.41 -18.49 10.18
CA LEU A 377 17.36 -19.48 10.02
C LEU A 377 17.92 -20.91 10.27
N PRO A 378 17.21 -21.76 11.03
CA PRO A 378 17.58 -23.17 11.22
C PRO A 378 17.20 -23.99 9.97
N ASN A 379 17.03 -25.31 10.10
CA ASN A 379 16.47 -26.10 9.00
C ASN A 379 15.01 -25.67 8.72
N PRO A 380 14.57 -25.59 7.44
CA PRO A 380 13.18 -25.31 7.07
C PRO A 380 12.19 -26.46 7.39
N TRP A 381 12.56 -27.41 8.25
CA TRP A 381 11.69 -28.46 8.74
C TRP A 381 12.01 -28.83 10.19
N GLY A 382 10.99 -29.26 10.92
CA GLY A 382 11.12 -29.72 12.30
C GLY A 382 9.77 -29.73 13.01
N THR A 383 9.77 -29.33 14.27
CA THR A 383 8.57 -28.98 15.05
C THR A 383 8.16 -27.53 14.78
N ALA A 384 7.01 -27.11 15.34
CA ALA A 384 6.56 -25.72 15.30
C ALA A 384 7.55 -24.74 15.97
N ASN A 385 8.34 -25.19 16.95
CA ASN A 385 9.37 -24.36 17.58
C ASN A 385 10.61 -24.21 16.69
N ASP A 386 11.01 -25.29 16.00
CA ASP A 386 12.18 -25.27 15.10
C ASP A 386 11.95 -24.32 13.93
N ILE A 387 10.74 -24.28 13.37
CA ILE A 387 10.41 -23.36 12.27
C ILE A 387 9.89 -21.98 12.72
N ALA A 388 9.86 -21.67 14.03
CA ALA A 388 9.39 -20.38 14.51
C ALA A 388 10.16 -19.17 13.91
N PRO A 389 11.50 -19.22 13.68
CA PRO A 389 12.24 -18.13 13.04
C PRO A 389 11.83 -17.85 11.58
N TYR A 390 11.10 -18.75 10.92
CA TYR A 390 10.62 -18.53 9.55
C TYR A 390 9.42 -17.57 9.48
N GLY A 391 8.71 -17.30 10.58
CA GLY A 391 7.65 -16.30 10.52
C GLY A 391 6.76 -16.20 11.75
N LYS A 392 6.49 -14.95 12.17
CA LYS A 392 5.38 -14.61 13.05
C LYS A 392 4.11 -14.46 12.21
N LEU A 393 3.05 -15.18 12.54
CA LEU A 393 1.75 -15.02 11.86
C LEU A 393 1.18 -13.61 12.09
N LEU A 394 0.76 -12.96 11.00
CA LEU A 394 0.07 -11.68 11.00
C LEU A 394 -1.43 -11.82 10.71
N ALA A 395 -1.82 -12.64 9.74
CA ALA A 395 -3.22 -12.82 9.36
C ALA A 395 -3.51 -14.20 8.77
N THR A 396 -4.72 -14.71 9.01
CA THR A 396 -5.22 -16.01 8.54
C THR A 396 -6.75 -15.96 8.34
N ARG A 397 -7.30 -16.83 7.48
CA ARG A 397 -8.75 -16.99 7.32
C ARG A 397 -9.39 -17.85 8.45
N GLN A 398 -8.61 -18.71 9.11
CA GLN A 398 -9.06 -19.70 10.09
C GLN A 398 -7.87 -20.36 10.81
N MET A 399 -7.85 -20.35 12.14
CA MET A 399 -6.81 -21.04 12.92
C MET A 399 -6.68 -22.54 12.62
N GLY A 400 -5.44 -23.02 12.57
CA GLY A 400 -5.08 -24.45 12.39
C GLY A 400 -5.22 -25.02 10.98
N ASN A 401 -5.82 -24.29 10.04
CA ASN A 401 -5.95 -24.71 8.65
C ASN A 401 -4.61 -24.47 7.89
N ARG A 402 -4.29 -25.35 6.93
CA ARG A 402 -3.09 -25.31 6.08
C ARG A 402 -3.42 -25.16 4.59
N TRP A 403 -4.66 -24.87 4.22
CA TRP A 403 -4.99 -24.47 2.86
C TRP A 403 -6.10 -23.44 2.89
N GLN A 404 -5.70 -22.19 2.71
CA GLN A 404 -6.56 -21.03 2.76
C GLN A 404 -6.35 -20.24 1.49
N ASP A 405 -7.42 -19.70 0.97
CA ASP A 405 -7.41 -18.93 -0.26
C ASP A 405 -7.11 -17.46 0.05
N SER A 406 -5.85 -17.20 0.41
CA SER A 406 -5.31 -15.88 0.76
C SER A 406 -3.83 -15.74 0.39
N GLU A 407 -3.47 -14.70 -0.34
CA GLU A 407 -2.12 -14.49 -0.91
C GLU A 407 -1.85 -13.00 -1.19
N GLY A 408 -0.75 -12.65 -1.87
CA GLY A 408 -0.49 -11.28 -2.35
C GLY A 408 -0.58 -10.23 -1.25
N ALA A 409 0.11 -10.48 -0.14
CA ALA A 409 0.14 -9.58 1.01
C ALA A 409 0.88 -8.29 0.67
N GLU A 410 0.32 -7.14 1.05
CA GLU A 410 0.96 -5.84 0.90
C GLU A 410 0.81 -5.03 2.18
N VAL A 411 1.94 -4.54 2.71
CA VAL A 411 1.96 -3.76 3.95
C VAL A 411 2.48 -2.34 3.74
N ILE A 412 1.75 -1.37 4.28
CA ILE A 412 2.13 0.04 4.33
C ILE A 412 1.91 0.60 5.74
N TYR A 413 2.65 1.65 6.09
CA TYR A 413 2.39 2.48 7.26
C TYR A 413 1.85 3.84 6.80
N ASN A 414 0.67 4.23 7.28
CA ASN A 414 0.16 5.58 7.06
C ASN A 414 0.37 6.40 8.35
N ALA A 415 1.31 7.35 8.31
CA ALA A 415 1.64 8.21 9.45
C ALA A 415 0.48 9.12 9.88
N GLN A 416 -0.43 9.48 8.96
CA GLN A 416 -1.58 10.35 9.26
C GLN A 416 -2.61 9.66 10.16
N THR A 417 -2.85 8.36 9.95
CA THR A 417 -3.72 7.54 10.81
C THR A 417 -2.94 6.86 11.94
N GLY A 418 -1.60 6.80 11.80
CA GLY A 418 -0.67 6.10 12.69
C GLY A 418 -0.91 4.59 12.73
N TYR A 419 -1.29 3.97 11.61
CA TYR A 419 -1.58 2.54 11.50
C TYR A 419 -0.73 1.88 10.40
N TYR A 420 -0.33 0.64 10.65
CA TYR A 420 0.04 -0.30 9.60
C TYR A 420 -1.23 -0.91 9.00
N TYR A 421 -1.27 -1.05 7.67
CA TYR A 421 -2.36 -1.69 6.95
C TYR A 421 -1.81 -2.88 6.20
N LEU A 422 -2.41 -4.04 6.42
CA LEU A 422 -2.09 -5.27 5.71
C LEU A 422 -3.24 -5.55 4.73
N PHE A 423 -2.96 -5.33 3.45
CA PHE A 423 -3.83 -5.73 2.35
C PHE A 423 -3.53 -7.17 1.97
N VAL A 424 -4.55 -7.94 1.61
CA VAL A 424 -4.42 -9.37 1.24
C VAL A 424 -5.40 -9.68 0.13
N ALA A 425 -4.95 -10.41 -0.89
CA ALA A 425 -5.80 -10.94 -1.93
C ALA A 425 -6.51 -12.21 -1.42
N TYR A 426 -7.83 -12.27 -1.57
CA TYR A 426 -8.65 -13.42 -1.19
C TYR A 426 -9.17 -14.16 -2.43
N ASP A 427 -9.33 -15.47 -2.28
CA ASP A 427 -9.84 -16.42 -3.27
C ASP A 427 -8.90 -16.63 -4.47
N ALA A 428 -9.31 -17.41 -5.48
CA ALA A 428 -8.48 -17.69 -6.66
C ALA A 428 -8.36 -16.48 -7.63
N LEU A 429 -7.20 -16.35 -8.27
CA LEU A 429 -6.82 -15.23 -9.15
C LEU A 429 -7.65 -15.02 -10.43
N ASP A 430 -8.63 -15.88 -10.73
CA ASP A 430 -9.31 -15.94 -12.03
C ASP A 430 -10.60 -15.11 -12.06
N VAL A 431 -11.60 -15.47 -11.26
CA VAL A 431 -12.91 -14.79 -11.17
C VAL A 431 -13.21 -14.28 -9.76
N PRO A 432 -13.09 -15.05 -8.66
CA PRO A 432 -13.51 -14.60 -7.34
C PRO A 432 -12.58 -13.54 -6.73
N TYR A 433 -11.33 -13.43 -7.21
CA TYR A 433 -10.26 -12.61 -6.63
C TYR A 433 -10.66 -11.20 -6.19
N ASN A 434 -10.45 -10.91 -4.91
CA ASN A 434 -10.88 -9.69 -4.24
C ASN A 434 -9.88 -9.23 -3.16
N THR A 435 -9.63 -7.91 -3.05
CA THR A 435 -8.70 -7.38 -2.04
C THR A 435 -9.42 -7.13 -0.71
N ARG A 436 -8.79 -7.53 0.39
CA ARG A 436 -9.17 -7.22 1.77
C ARG A 436 -8.11 -6.35 2.44
N VAL A 437 -8.47 -5.69 3.55
CA VAL A 437 -7.50 -4.99 4.40
C VAL A 437 -7.87 -5.10 5.88
N CYS A 438 -6.85 -5.25 6.73
CA CYS A 438 -6.92 -5.08 8.18
C CYS A 438 -5.80 -4.13 8.63
N ARG A 439 -5.84 -3.66 9.89
CA ARG A 439 -4.86 -2.68 10.39
C ARG A 439 -4.36 -2.97 11.80
N SER A 440 -3.16 -2.51 12.12
CA SER A 440 -2.58 -2.58 13.47
C SER A 440 -1.78 -1.33 13.84
N LYS A 441 -1.57 -1.10 15.14
CA LYS A 441 -0.65 -0.07 15.66
C LYS A 441 0.80 -0.56 15.73
N ASP A 442 1.03 -1.86 15.63
CA ASP A 442 2.35 -2.52 15.63
C ASP A 442 2.47 -3.33 14.32
N ILE A 443 3.62 -3.26 13.66
CA ILE A 443 3.91 -4.04 12.43
C ILE A 443 3.73 -5.55 12.67
N ASN A 444 3.95 -6.00 13.91
CA ASN A 444 3.82 -7.38 14.35
C ASN A 444 2.39 -7.76 14.80
N GLY A 445 1.39 -6.89 14.63
CA GLY A 445 -0.01 -7.14 15.02
C GLY A 445 -0.32 -6.93 16.51
N PRO A 446 -1.56 -7.20 16.95
CA PRO A 446 -2.62 -7.89 16.21
C PRO A 446 -3.24 -7.00 15.12
N TYR A 447 -3.60 -7.61 14.00
CA TYR A 447 -4.25 -6.98 12.85
C TYR A 447 -5.76 -7.16 12.93
N ILE A 448 -6.47 -6.03 13.01
CA ILE A 448 -7.90 -5.99 13.30
C ILE A 448 -8.67 -5.52 12.05
N GLY A 449 -9.79 -6.16 11.74
CA GLY A 449 -10.73 -5.75 10.69
C GLY A 449 -11.60 -4.55 11.09
N ILE A 450 -12.29 -3.94 10.13
CA ILE A 450 -13.20 -2.79 10.38
C ILE A 450 -14.42 -3.16 11.25
N ASP A 451 -14.75 -4.45 11.30
CA ASP A 451 -15.78 -5.05 12.15
C ASP A 451 -15.31 -5.32 13.59
N GLY A 452 -14.00 -5.24 13.85
CA GLY A 452 -13.36 -5.58 15.12
C GLY A 452 -12.85 -7.01 15.23
N THR A 453 -12.91 -7.82 14.16
CA THR A 453 -12.34 -9.18 14.16
C THR A 453 -10.83 -9.13 14.27
N ASP A 454 -10.22 -9.95 15.15
CA ASP A 454 -8.77 -10.11 15.26
C ASP A 454 -8.28 -11.26 14.35
N LEU A 455 -7.71 -10.88 13.20
CA LEU A 455 -7.22 -11.80 12.18
C LEU A 455 -5.88 -12.45 12.56
N THR A 456 -5.17 -11.93 13.56
CA THR A 456 -3.90 -12.49 14.04
C THR A 456 -4.14 -13.60 15.06
N ALA A 457 -4.99 -13.36 16.06
CA ALA A 457 -5.21 -14.29 17.17
C ALA A 457 -6.24 -15.37 16.84
N ASN A 458 -7.31 -15.03 16.12
CA ASN A 458 -8.44 -15.94 15.85
C ASN A 458 -8.54 -16.32 14.37
N GLY A 459 -8.07 -15.44 13.49
CA GLY A 459 -8.40 -15.47 12.07
C GLY A 459 -9.86 -15.09 11.81
N GLY A 460 -10.23 -15.08 10.54
CA GLY A 460 -11.63 -14.85 10.14
C GLY A 460 -11.75 -14.31 8.72
N ASN A 461 -12.96 -13.87 8.38
CA ASN A 461 -13.19 -13.16 7.13
C ASN A 461 -12.72 -11.71 7.28
N MET A 462 -11.60 -11.34 6.65
CA MET A 462 -11.07 -9.98 6.71
C MET A 462 -12.03 -8.98 6.05
N LEU A 463 -12.36 -7.91 6.77
CA LEU A 463 -13.22 -6.81 6.32
C LEU A 463 -12.50 -5.46 6.54
N PRO A 464 -12.65 -4.49 5.62
CA PRO A 464 -13.63 -4.47 4.52
C PRO A 464 -13.20 -5.26 3.27
N VAL A 465 -14.16 -5.46 2.37
CA VAL A 465 -13.92 -5.89 0.97
C VAL A 465 -13.46 -4.67 0.18
N VAL A 466 -12.16 -4.41 0.09
CA VAL A 466 -11.61 -3.20 -0.56
C VAL A 466 -12.00 -3.16 -2.04
N THR A 467 -11.89 -4.29 -2.72
CA THR A 467 -12.28 -4.48 -4.12
C THR A 467 -13.04 -5.78 -4.28
N HIS A 468 -13.90 -5.87 -5.30
CA HIS A 468 -14.55 -7.11 -5.69
C HIS A 468 -14.76 -7.10 -7.22
N PRO A 469 -14.83 -8.24 -7.90
CA PRO A 469 -15.30 -8.34 -9.28
C PRO A 469 -16.59 -7.54 -9.50
N TYR A 470 -16.61 -6.68 -10.51
CA TYR A 470 -17.64 -5.63 -10.66
C TYR A 470 -17.95 -5.31 -12.13
N LYS A 471 -19.08 -4.65 -12.38
CA LYS A 471 -19.50 -4.23 -13.72
C LYS A 471 -20.38 -2.98 -13.69
N PHE A 472 -19.86 -1.86 -14.21
CA PHE A 472 -20.65 -0.70 -14.62
C PHE A 472 -21.37 -0.98 -15.96
N ASN A 473 -22.38 -0.17 -16.27
CA ASN A 473 -23.12 -0.21 -17.52
C ASN A 473 -22.19 0.09 -18.72
N ASN A 474 -22.50 -0.50 -19.87
CA ASN A 474 -21.70 -0.39 -21.11
C ASN A 474 -20.27 -0.96 -21.03
N SER A 475 -19.89 -1.58 -19.91
CA SER A 475 -18.65 -2.34 -19.72
C SER A 475 -18.89 -3.84 -19.92
N ASP A 476 -17.82 -4.61 -20.15
CA ASP A 476 -17.83 -6.04 -19.83
C ASP A 476 -17.70 -6.28 -18.32
N GLY A 477 -17.11 -5.33 -17.58
CA GLY A 477 -16.73 -5.46 -16.19
C GLY A 477 -15.34 -6.05 -15.99
N TRP A 478 -14.90 -6.16 -14.74
CA TRP A 478 -13.59 -6.69 -14.37
C TRP A 478 -13.71 -7.79 -13.33
N VAL A 479 -12.85 -8.80 -13.44
CA VAL A 479 -12.69 -9.91 -12.49
C VAL A 479 -11.21 -10.10 -12.17
N GLY A 480 -10.83 -11.05 -11.31
CA GLY A 480 -9.40 -11.32 -11.05
C GLY A 480 -8.65 -10.09 -10.54
N PHE A 481 -9.28 -9.31 -9.64
CA PHE A 481 -8.92 -7.92 -9.33
C PHE A 481 -8.44 -7.78 -7.87
N ALA A 482 -7.25 -8.32 -7.60
CA ALA A 482 -6.51 -8.21 -6.34
C ALA A 482 -5.00 -8.44 -6.61
N HIS A 483 -4.22 -8.85 -5.60
CA HIS A 483 -2.74 -8.82 -5.56
C HIS A 483 -2.22 -7.39 -5.78
N CYS A 484 -2.47 -6.53 -4.79
CA CYS A 484 -2.20 -5.13 -4.93
C CYS A 484 -0.81 -4.73 -4.43
N THR A 485 -0.25 -3.66 -5.01
CA THR A 485 0.71 -2.79 -4.31
C THR A 485 0.03 -1.48 -3.95
N ILE A 486 0.38 -0.97 -2.78
CA ILE A 486 -0.11 0.31 -2.24
C ILE A 486 1.09 1.24 -2.11
N PHE A 487 1.00 2.43 -2.69
CA PHE A 487 2.09 3.40 -2.72
C PHE A 487 1.54 4.82 -2.70
N ASP A 488 2.38 5.79 -2.35
CA ASP A 488 2.05 7.21 -2.35
C ASP A 488 3.09 8.04 -3.13
N ASP A 489 2.79 9.32 -3.31
CA ASP A 489 3.65 10.28 -4.02
C ASP A 489 4.51 11.17 -3.10
N GLY A 490 4.53 10.92 -1.79
CA GLY A 490 5.13 11.78 -0.78
C GLY A 490 4.35 13.07 -0.49
N LYS A 491 3.25 13.34 -1.21
CA LYS A 491 2.39 14.54 -1.10
C LYS A 491 1.00 14.20 -0.55
N GLY A 492 0.84 13.02 0.03
CA GLY A 492 -0.40 12.52 0.60
C GLY A 492 -1.40 11.96 -0.41
N ASN A 493 -1.03 11.80 -1.69
CA ASN A 493 -1.87 11.07 -2.64
C ASN A 493 -1.49 9.59 -2.61
N TRP A 494 -2.47 8.75 -2.31
CA TRP A 494 -2.30 7.31 -2.20
C TRP A 494 -2.89 6.61 -3.42
N PHE A 495 -2.26 5.51 -3.81
CA PHE A 495 -2.59 4.75 -5.00
C PHE A 495 -2.63 3.25 -4.73
N TYR A 496 -3.51 2.59 -5.48
CA TYR A 496 -3.65 1.14 -5.54
C TYR A 496 -3.25 0.69 -6.94
N ALA A 497 -2.33 -0.25 -7.06
CA ALA A 497 -1.99 -0.92 -8.32
C ALA A 497 -2.32 -2.42 -8.24
N SER A 498 -2.95 -2.99 -9.28
CA SER A 498 -3.14 -4.45 -9.41
C SER A 498 -3.36 -4.86 -10.87
N GLN A 499 -3.41 -6.16 -11.16
CA GLN A 499 -4.11 -6.65 -12.36
C GLN A 499 -5.62 -6.47 -12.24
N GLY A 500 -6.29 -6.33 -13.39
CA GLY A 500 -7.69 -6.68 -13.59
C GLY A 500 -7.79 -7.59 -14.81
N ARG A 501 -8.51 -8.71 -14.67
CA ARG A 501 -8.79 -9.63 -15.78
C ARG A 501 -10.08 -9.25 -16.48
N LEU A 502 -10.12 -9.41 -17.79
CA LEU A 502 -11.42 -9.44 -18.47
C LEU A 502 -12.24 -10.66 -17.98
N PRO A 503 -13.58 -10.58 -18.06
CA PRO A 503 -14.45 -11.69 -17.67
C PRO A 503 -14.16 -12.97 -18.49
N LYS A 504 -14.59 -14.12 -17.99
CA LYS A 504 -14.65 -15.34 -18.82
C LYS A 504 -15.67 -15.15 -19.94
N ASP A 505 -15.37 -15.73 -21.10
CA ASP A 505 -16.27 -15.84 -22.26
C ASP A 505 -16.75 -14.51 -22.87
N VAL A 506 -15.98 -13.42 -22.72
CA VAL A 506 -16.20 -12.17 -23.50
C VAL A 506 -16.19 -12.48 -25.01
N PRO A 507 -17.24 -12.10 -25.78
CA PRO A 507 -17.35 -12.45 -27.19
C PRO A 507 -16.17 -11.99 -28.05
N ASN A 508 -15.80 -12.83 -29.02
CA ASN A 508 -14.71 -12.60 -29.98
C ASN A 508 -13.29 -12.51 -29.38
N ILE A 509 -13.13 -12.78 -28.09
CA ILE A 509 -11.83 -12.82 -27.42
C ILE A 509 -11.52 -14.25 -26.99
N ASN A 510 -10.53 -14.87 -27.64
CA ASN A 510 -10.04 -16.19 -27.22
C ASN A 510 -9.43 -16.11 -25.81
N ALA A 511 -9.85 -16.99 -24.90
CA ALA A 511 -9.36 -17.03 -23.51
C ALA A 511 -9.33 -15.64 -22.83
N SER A 512 -10.44 -14.89 -22.91
CA SER A 512 -10.58 -13.51 -22.39
C SER A 512 -10.06 -13.30 -20.96
N ASN A 513 -10.27 -14.26 -20.06
CA ASN A 513 -9.78 -14.16 -18.67
C ASN A 513 -8.25 -14.27 -18.52
N ALA A 514 -7.51 -14.60 -19.59
CA ALA A 514 -6.05 -14.49 -19.65
C ALA A 514 -5.55 -13.09 -20.07
N ILE A 515 -6.45 -12.16 -20.41
CA ILE A 515 -6.13 -10.75 -20.62
C ILE A 515 -6.08 -10.07 -19.26
N MET A 516 -4.92 -9.51 -18.91
CA MET A 516 -4.61 -8.93 -17.60
C MET A 516 -4.15 -7.49 -17.80
N MET A 517 -5.07 -6.55 -17.58
CA MET A 517 -4.81 -5.12 -17.69
C MET A 517 -4.33 -4.57 -16.34
N GLY A 518 -3.26 -3.79 -16.34
CA GLY A 518 -2.82 -3.05 -15.16
C GLY A 518 -3.83 -1.98 -14.79
N HIS A 519 -4.28 -2.01 -13.55
CA HIS A 519 -5.11 -0.99 -12.94
C HIS A 519 -4.23 -0.18 -11.98
N VAL A 520 -4.15 1.13 -12.20
CA VAL A 520 -3.78 2.09 -11.14
C VAL A 520 -5.07 2.80 -10.73
N ARG A 521 -5.25 3.08 -9.45
CA ARG A 521 -6.45 3.72 -8.88
C ARG A 521 -6.09 4.65 -7.75
N SER A 522 -6.91 5.68 -7.55
CA SER A 522 -6.80 6.57 -6.40
C SER A 522 -7.25 5.85 -5.11
N ILE A 523 -6.61 6.16 -3.99
CA ILE A 523 -7.11 5.83 -2.65
C ILE A 523 -7.50 7.12 -1.94
N ARG A 524 -8.72 7.17 -1.40
CA ARG A 524 -9.14 8.17 -0.40
C ARG A 524 -9.17 7.50 0.98
N TRP A 525 -9.14 8.29 2.04
CA TRP A 525 -9.20 7.80 3.41
C TRP A 525 -10.50 8.25 4.07
N THR A 526 -11.20 7.34 4.74
CA THR A 526 -12.35 7.70 5.58
C THR A 526 -11.89 8.42 6.84
N LYS A 527 -12.78 9.19 7.48
CA LYS A 527 -12.52 9.90 8.75
C LYS A 527 -11.98 8.99 9.87
N ASP A 528 -12.39 7.72 9.88
CA ASP A 528 -11.97 6.72 10.86
C ASP A 528 -10.64 6.03 10.47
N GLY A 529 -10.01 6.49 9.39
CA GLY A 529 -8.72 6.02 8.88
C GLY A 529 -8.79 4.67 8.14
N TRP A 530 -9.79 4.43 7.30
CA TRP A 530 -9.82 3.26 6.42
C TRP A 530 -9.60 3.66 4.95
N PRO A 531 -8.76 2.93 4.18
CA PRO A 531 -8.49 3.24 2.79
C PRO A 531 -9.64 2.76 1.90
N VAL A 532 -10.25 3.64 1.12
CA VAL A 532 -11.21 3.31 0.07
C VAL A 532 -10.52 3.43 -1.29
N VAL A 533 -10.55 2.35 -2.09
CA VAL A 533 -10.09 2.39 -3.49
C VAL A 533 -11.21 2.99 -4.33
N MET A 534 -10.88 3.96 -5.18
CA MET A 534 -11.88 4.68 -5.97
C MET A 534 -12.36 3.85 -7.19
N PRO A 535 -13.61 4.08 -7.67
CA PRO A 535 -14.30 3.15 -8.56
C PRO A 535 -13.76 3.05 -9.99
N GLU A 536 -13.01 4.04 -10.46
CA GLU A 536 -12.47 4.06 -11.82
C GLU A 536 -10.94 3.93 -11.83
N ARG A 537 -10.39 3.57 -12.99
CA ARG A 537 -8.92 3.55 -13.15
C ARG A 537 -8.40 4.98 -13.27
N TYR A 538 -7.28 5.24 -12.62
CA TYR A 538 -6.62 6.53 -12.63
C TYR A 538 -6.31 6.98 -14.05
N GLY A 539 -6.62 8.24 -14.34
CA GLY A 539 -6.40 8.86 -15.65
C GLY A 539 -5.95 10.31 -15.55
N ALA A 540 -5.39 10.72 -14.40
CA ALA A 540 -4.96 12.09 -14.15
C ALA A 540 -6.03 13.17 -14.43
N VAL A 541 -7.28 12.92 -14.04
CA VAL A 541 -8.35 13.94 -14.12
C VAL A 541 -8.00 15.13 -13.21
N PRO A 542 -8.11 16.38 -13.70
CA PRO A 542 -7.86 17.58 -12.88
C PRO A 542 -8.70 17.58 -11.60
N LYS A 543 -8.05 17.81 -10.46
CA LYS A 543 -8.65 17.86 -9.11
C LYS A 543 -9.44 19.16 -8.90
N VAL A 544 -10.44 19.42 -9.74
CA VAL A 544 -11.35 20.55 -9.56
C VAL A 544 -12.34 20.21 -8.44
N PRO A 545 -12.51 21.07 -7.42
CA PRO A 545 -13.50 20.85 -6.37
C PRO A 545 -14.89 20.51 -6.93
N ILE A 546 -15.58 19.57 -6.28
CA ILE A 546 -16.96 19.22 -6.62
C ILE A 546 -17.93 20.21 -5.96
N THR A 547 -18.91 20.69 -6.72
CA THR A 547 -19.99 21.56 -6.19
C THR A 547 -21.27 20.77 -5.93
N GLU A 548 -22.05 21.17 -4.91
CA GLU A 548 -23.28 20.46 -4.51
C GLU A 548 -24.30 20.33 -5.65
N ASN A 549 -24.40 21.35 -6.51
CA ASN A 549 -25.26 21.34 -7.69
C ASN A 549 -24.89 20.26 -8.71
N GLU A 550 -23.66 19.74 -8.68
CA GLU A 550 -23.22 18.62 -9.51
C GLU A 550 -23.55 17.25 -8.91
N LEU A 551 -24.05 17.15 -7.67
CA LEU A 551 -24.34 15.85 -7.05
C LEU A 551 -25.75 15.34 -7.37
N ALA A 552 -26.71 16.24 -7.55
CA ALA A 552 -28.04 15.89 -8.01
C ALA A 552 -28.01 15.27 -9.42
N GLY A 553 -28.82 14.24 -9.63
CA GLY A 553 -28.90 13.46 -10.87
C GLY A 553 -28.95 11.96 -10.63
N LYS A 554 -28.76 11.21 -11.71
CA LYS A 554 -28.68 9.75 -11.71
C LYS A 554 -27.24 9.28 -11.49
N TRP A 555 -27.12 8.14 -10.83
CA TRP A 555 -25.88 7.49 -10.46
C TRP A 555 -26.02 5.98 -10.70
N GLU A 556 -24.95 5.38 -11.19
CA GLU A 556 -24.70 3.97 -11.01
C GLU A 556 -24.24 3.72 -9.58
N HIS A 557 -24.80 2.71 -8.92
CA HIS A 557 -24.48 2.32 -7.56
C HIS A 557 -24.16 0.82 -7.52
N ILE A 558 -23.01 0.46 -6.96
CA ILE A 558 -22.59 -0.93 -6.76
C ILE A 558 -22.38 -1.18 -5.27
N ASP A 559 -23.17 -2.08 -4.69
CA ASP A 559 -22.83 -2.75 -3.44
C ASP A 559 -21.82 -3.86 -3.76
N LEU A 560 -20.56 -3.69 -3.37
CA LEU A 560 -19.45 -4.64 -3.57
C LEU A 560 -19.39 -5.76 -2.51
N SER A 561 -20.46 -5.97 -1.73
CA SER A 561 -20.58 -7.11 -0.80
C SER A 561 -20.13 -8.42 -1.45
N TYR A 562 -19.23 -9.13 -0.75
CA TYR A 562 -18.61 -10.37 -1.21
C TYR A 562 -19.60 -11.38 -1.80
N SER A 563 -19.26 -11.92 -2.98
CA SER A 563 -20.02 -13.00 -3.62
C SER A 563 -19.10 -13.84 -4.50
N TYR A 564 -18.69 -15.01 -3.98
CA TYR A 564 -17.73 -15.91 -4.62
C TYR A 564 -18.03 -16.12 -6.11
N GLY A 565 -17.05 -15.80 -6.96
CA GLY A 565 -17.06 -16.05 -8.40
C GLY A 565 -18.08 -15.23 -9.19
N LYS A 566 -18.60 -14.12 -8.65
CA LYS A 566 -19.61 -13.29 -9.31
C LYS A 566 -19.20 -11.82 -9.40
N GLN A 567 -19.49 -11.20 -10.54
CA GLN A 567 -19.45 -9.75 -10.65
C GLN A 567 -20.62 -9.11 -9.90
N LYS A 568 -20.35 -7.93 -9.33
CA LYS A 568 -21.32 -7.02 -8.73
C LYS A 568 -21.69 -5.97 -9.76
N THR A 569 -22.92 -6.02 -10.26
CA THR A 569 -23.43 -5.11 -11.29
C THR A 569 -23.92 -3.80 -10.68
N ALA A 570 -23.86 -2.71 -11.45
CA ALA A 570 -24.48 -1.44 -11.09
C ALA A 570 -26.01 -1.48 -11.15
N ASP A 571 -26.64 -0.94 -10.12
CA ASP A 571 -28.05 -0.54 -10.09
C ASP A 571 -28.18 0.99 -10.23
N ASN A 572 -29.35 1.48 -10.66
CA ASN A 572 -29.61 2.91 -10.74
C ASN A 572 -29.98 3.50 -9.37
N MET A 573 -29.40 4.64 -9.01
CA MET A 573 -29.76 5.46 -7.86
C MET A 573 -29.94 6.92 -8.29
N THR A 574 -30.95 7.62 -7.75
CA THR A 574 -31.21 9.03 -8.11
C THR A 574 -31.14 9.93 -6.88
N LEU A 575 -30.23 10.91 -6.91
CA LEU A 575 -30.12 11.98 -5.92
C LEU A 575 -30.90 13.21 -6.40
N SER A 576 -31.88 13.68 -5.63
CA SER A 576 -32.63 14.91 -5.92
C SER A 576 -32.03 16.13 -5.23
N SER A 577 -32.25 17.31 -5.82
CA SER A 577 -31.80 18.60 -5.29
C SER A 577 -32.52 19.06 -4.01
N ASP A 578 -33.53 18.32 -3.54
CA ASP A 578 -34.11 18.47 -2.20
C ASP A 578 -33.50 17.48 -1.18
N HIS A 579 -32.27 17.05 -1.44
CA HIS A 579 -31.39 16.29 -0.54
C HIS A 579 -31.94 14.88 -0.19
N LYS A 580 -32.56 14.21 -1.16
CA LYS A 580 -33.12 12.85 -1.00
C LYS A 580 -32.59 11.88 -2.04
N VAL A 581 -32.63 10.60 -1.69
CA VAL A 581 -32.52 9.48 -2.63
C VAL A 581 -33.93 9.08 -3.07
N THR A 582 -34.26 9.27 -4.34
CA THR A 582 -35.64 9.08 -4.86
C THR A 582 -35.85 7.72 -5.55
N GLU A 583 -34.75 7.05 -5.92
CA GLU A 583 -34.67 5.78 -6.63
C GLU A 583 -33.40 5.02 -6.21
N GLY A 584 -33.39 3.70 -6.35
CA GLY A 584 -32.24 2.84 -6.03
C GLY A 584 -32.24 2.26 -4.61
N SER A 585 -31.17 1.56 -4.27
CA SER A 585 -31.00 0.76 -3.05
C SER A 585 -31.15 1.56 -1.74
N TRP A 586 -30.95 2.87 -1.77
CA TRP A 586 -31.08 3.78 -0.62
C TRP A 586 -32.30 4.69 -0.68
N LYS A 587 -33.29 4.40 -1.54
CA LYS A 587 -34.51 5.20 -1.70
C LYS A 587 -35.18 5.53 -0.35
N GLY A 588 -35.43 6.82 -0.13
CA GLY A 588 -36.00 7.35 1.11
C GLY A 588 -34.96 7.89 2.10
N ALA A 589 -33.66 7.61 1.92
CA ALA A 589 -32.60 8.28 2.66
C ALA A 589 -32.49 9.77 2.24
N THR A 590 -32.02 10.61 3.16
CA THR A 590 -31.54 11.96 2.85
C THR A 590 -30.02 11.99 2.74
N TRP A 591 -29.47 13.02 2.10
CA TRP A 591 -28.02 13.20 1.97
C TRP A 591 -27.57 14.63 2.30
N THR A 592 -26.32 14.77 2.74
CA THR A 592 -25.66 16.06 3.01
C THR A 592 -24.23 16.04 2.48
N TYR A 593 -23.78 17.14 1.89
CA TYR A 593 -22.46 17.26 1.29
C TYR A 593 -21.52 18.14 2.13
N ASP A 594 -20.32 17.62 2.43
CA ASP A 594 -19.19 18.40 2.92
C ASP A 594 -18.25 18.72 1.76
N ALA A 595 -18.30 19.97 1.30
CA ALA A 595 -17.47 20.47 0.21
C ALA A 595 -15.99 20.66 0.57
N THR A 596 -15.62 20.64 1.84
CA THR A 596 -14.21 20.80 2.28
C THR A 596 -13.47 19.47 2.14
N ASN A 597 -14.11 18.39 2.59
CA ASN A 597 -13.54 17.05 2.58
C ASN A 597 -13.99 16.20 1.38
N GLU A 598 -14.89 16.74 0.53
CA GLU A 598 -15.58 16.05 -0.56
C GLU A 598 -16.27 14.75 -0.08
N ILE A 599 -17.03 14.83 1.01
CA ILE A 599 -17.75 13.69 1.61
C ILE A 599 -19.26 13.86 1.42
N LEU A 600 -19.92 12.78 1.01
CA LEU A 600 -21.37 12.69 0.96
C LEU A 600 -21.86 11.73 2.04
N SER A 601 -22.60 12.25 3.02
CA SER A 601 -23.15 11.47 4.14
C SER A 601 -24.64 11.21 3.92
N PHE A 602 -25.07 9.97 4.15
CA PHE A 602 -26.46 9.53 3.96
C PHE A 602 -27.13 9.19 5.30
N SER A 603 -28.44 9.41 5.42
CA SER A 603 -29.20 9.15 6.66
C SER A 603 -29.37 7.68 7.02
N ASN A 604 -28.90 6.76 6.18
CA ASN A 604 -28.76 5.33 6.49
C ASN A 604 -27.46 5.00 7.25
N GLY A 605 -26.60 6.00 7.52
CA GLY A 605 -25.34 5.85 8.22
C GLY A 605 -24.13 5.55 7.33
N VAL A 606 -24.28 5.55 6.00
CA VAL A 606 -23.17 5.40 5.06
C VAL A 606 -22.58 6.77 4.73
N GLU A 607 -21.26 6.86 4.70
CA GLU A 607 -20.51 8.02 4.20
C GLU A 607 -19.60 7.56 3.07
N VAL A 608 -19.50 8.38 2.02
CA VAL A 608 -18.68 8.09 0.85
C VAL A 608 -17.77 9.28 0.51
N CYS A 609 -16.51 8.99 0.20
CA CYS A 609 -15.58 9.95 -0.37
C CYS A 609 -15.93 10.14 -1.85
N LEU A 610 -16.03 11.39 -2.30
CA LEU A 610 -16.19 11.76 -3.70
C LEU A 610 -14.82 12.02 -4.35
N GLN A 611 -14.75 11.84 -5.67
CA GLN A 611 -13.64 12.30 -6.50
C GLN A 611 -14.09 12.51 -7.94
N ARG A 612 -13.33 13.27 -8.73
CA ARG A 612 -13.43 13.22 -10.21
C ARG A 612 -12.48 12.15 -10.74
N GLU A 613 -12.98 11.25 -11.58
CA GLU A 613 -12.20 10.20 -12.25
C GLU A 613 -12.67 10.02 -13.71
N VAL A 614 -11.99 9.16 -14.47
CA VAL A 614 -12.33 8.91 -15.89
C VAL A 614 -13.54 8.01 -15.96
N ASP A 615 -14.52 8.38 -16.76
CA ASP A 615 -15.58 7.48 -17.20
C ASP A 615 -15.02 6.61 -18.33
N TRP A 616 -14.57 5.40 -17.99
CA TRP A 616 -13.93 4.48 -18.94
C TRP A 616 -14.92 3.88 -19.94
N GLU A 617 -16.17 3.75 -19.52
CA GLU A 617 -17.33 3.25 -20.27
C GLU A 617 -17.99 4.31 -21.16
N ALA A 618 -17.67 5.60 -20.99
CA ALA A 618 -18.15 6.65 -21.89
C ALA A 618 -17.50 6.56 -23.29
N ASN A 619 -18.30 6.85 -24.32
CA ASN A 619 -17.82 6.95 -25.70
C ASN A 619 -18.32 8.26 -26.36
N PRO A 620 -17.43 9.24 -26.62
CA PRO A 620 -16.01 9.26 -26.25
C PRO A 620 -15.80 9.28 -24.73
N ARG A 621 -14.65 8.76 -24.27
CA ARG A 621 -14.24 8.84 -22.87
C ARG A 621 -14.14 10.29 -22.40
N THR A 622 -14.24 10.51 -21.09
CA THR A 622 -14.30 11.84 -20.49
C THR A 622 -14.21 11.71 -18.96
N HIS A 623 -14.27 12.82 -18.22
CA HIS A 623 -14.31 12.80 -16.75
C HIS A 623 -15.75 12.60 -16.22
N THR A 624 -15.90 12.07 -15.02
CA THR A 624 -17.15 12.03 -14.26
C THR A 624 -16.88 12.21 -12.76
N ILE A 625 -17.93 12.26 -11.95
CA ILE A 625 -17.84 12.21 -10.48
C ILE A 625 -18.13 10.78 -10.04
N VAL A 626 -17.29 10.27 -9.15
CA VAL A 626 -17.42 8.94 -8.54
C VAL A 626 -17.48 9.06 -7.01
N TYR A 627 -17.96 8.03 -6.33
CA TYR A 627 -17.81 7.89 -4.89
C TYR A 627 -17.40 6.48 -4.46
N ALA A 628 -16.68 6.38 -3.34
CA ALA A 628 -16.40 5.13 -2.66
C ALA A 628 -16.55 5.27 -1.13
N GLY A 629 -17.09 4.25 -0.46
CA GLY A 629 -17.26 4.25 1.00
C GLY A 629 -17.56 2.88 1.58
N TYR A 630 -17.63 2.79 2.91
CA TYR A 630 -17.82 1.55 3.66
C TYR A 630 -19.01 1.61 4.62
N SER A 631 -19.64 0.47 4.86
CA SER A 631 -20.26 0.14 6.16
C SER A 631 -19.27 -0.76 6.95
N LYS A 632 -19.71 -1.34 8.07
CA LYS A 632 -18.87 -2.31 8.82
C LYS A 632 -18.59 -3.61 8.04
N ASP A 633 -19.40 -3.92 7.04
CA ASP A 633 -19.49 -5.22 6.38
C ASP A 633 -19.52 -5.12 4.84
N LYS A 634 -19.71 -3.92 4.29
CA LYS A 634 -19.90 -3.68 2.86
C LYS A 634 -19.08 -2.51 2.35
N THR A 635 -18.91 -2.52 1.04
CA THR A 635 -18.23 -1.48 0.29
C THR A 635 -19.16 -1.00 -0.79
N TYR A 636 -19.24 0.31 -0.98
CA TYR A 636 -20.10 0.94 -1.95
C TYR A 636 -19.27 1.75 -2.91
N TRP A 637 -19.50 1.52 -4.20
CA TRP A 637 -19.01 2.36 -5.28
C TRP A 637 -20.18 3.03 -5.98
N GLY A 638 -19.91 4.17 -6.61
CA GLY A 638 -20.83 4.71 -7.59
C GLY A 638 -20.18 5.69 -8.54
N LYS A 639 -20.85 5.88 -9.68
CA LYS A 639 -20.44 6.76 -10.78
C LYS A 639 -21.63 7.60 -11.19
N LYS A 640 -21.46 8.91 -11.32
CA LYS A 640 -22.53 9.78 -11.82
C LYS A 640 -22.75 9.50 -13.30
N THR A 641 -23.98 9.19 -13.68
CA THR A 641 -24.35 9.10 -15.10
C THR A 641 -24.55 10.50 -15.67
N ARG A 642 -24.19 10.69 -16.94
CA ARG A 642 -24.40 11.95 -17.67
C ARG A 642 -25.83 12.11 -18.17
#